data_AF-A0A1I6UGB8-F1
#
_entry.id   AF-A0A1I6UGB8-F1
#
_cell.length_a   1.000
_cell.length_b   1.000
_cell.length_c   1.000
_cell.angle_alpha   90.00
_cell.angle_beta   90.00
_cell.angle_gamma   90.00
#
_symmetry.space_group_name_H-M   'P 1'
#
loop_
_entity.id
_entity.type
_entity.pdbx_description
1 polymer ?
#
loop_
_entity_poly.entity_id
_entity_poly.type
_entity_poly.pdbx_seq_one_letter_code
_entity_poly.pdbx_strand_id
1 'polypeptide(L)'
;MTENGALKDKVDRQLPSAEIPTFPQITGNEVYGDLLAGFNVTVTKYITQLAHLEPHAISRSGILSSKQFECPAEFDDALQLLTPGAEDNPGASVLVLVVEPGSGARTTALRLLDELLPEKAEIYELFPDWDSPDVSRIPREKRCGYLLNLSAEGEALTETFRNGLNEYAALAREQGTYLIVLASARVWGTLITGTVFPTPPLVPLRMGRPNAAGITERWLRTRFDASERIAWLHDDSLFTNLLSPTTPPHAAVRLAEVIKRADHRKDERAVAAYQGWDEKLKEWFGSSDDAWVPRRALYIATAFLEGAPSRAVLDSADLLLSAEDVGWPPDKGGVLAGPDAKTRCDEAGISFLDDSTISVNHKYPGIAQALLRHVWRTRPQLIPVLTRWLGHISSPKCAGSGHLDRLAAALTALAESEGAGVVLDRVEQWVKEDSQRSLAVRVLDDLAVHPRIGPSVRDRLSDWSKAPTMPDRQQAVADICRRRFGTEYTRVALNRLRKVLDTSTEAEPGNEAMSSLADLLTAPNSMGRTLAALVGWATAPTPSGSAFVRLLSLTSDGEQVDTRLVNHLLTQEGARGAAVLGMLRDGWQSTWRRADSRPLAAAALDGWCSAVESGLLPQEPIEAVISAVFEEESSNPLNGDLHRIVGGSSPLRRALLDSYVRSVRGAAARNRTPSPAPLP
;
A
#
# COMPACT_ATOMS: atom_id res chain seq x y z
N MET A 1 24.76 21.78 68.85
CA MET A 1 24.53 20.80 69.92
C MET A 1 23.76 19.65 69.28
N THR A 2 24.48 18.65 68.73
CA THR A 2 24.64 17.28 69.31
C THR A 2 23.26 16.59 69.40
N GLU A 3 22.95 15.52 68.66
CA GLU A 3 23.65 14.23 68.60
C GLU A 3 23.35 13.41 67.33
N ASN A 4 24.35 12.61 66.98
CA ASN A 4 24.34 11.54 65.98
C ASN A 4 23.79 10.24 66.58
N GLY A 5 23.20 9.40 65.71
CA GLY A 5 23.54 7.98 65.68
C GLY A 5 22.50 7.02 66.27
N ALA A 6 21.86 6.24 65.39
CA ALA A 6 21.86 4.77 65.39
C ALA A 6 20.65 4.26 64.59
N LEU A 7 20.90 3.60 63.45
CA LEU A 7 20.14 2.44 62.96
C LEU A 7 20.78 1.96 61.64
N LYS A 8 21.88 1.21 61.80
CA LYS A 8 22.32 0.18 60.87
C LYS A 8 21.76 -1.13 61.39
N ASP A 9 20.83 -1.76 60.67
CA ASP A 9 20.94 -3.16 60.25
C ASP A 9 19.62 -3.70 59.68
N LYS A 10 19.78 -4.49 58.61
CA LYS A 10 18.81 -5.43 58.01
C LYS A 10 17.62 -4.81 57.28
N VAL A 11 17.61 -4.90 55.95
CA VAL A 11 17.07 -6.06 55.22
C VAL A 11 17.46 -5.92 53.76
N ASP A 12 18.40 -6.76 53.33
CA ASP A 12 18.62 -7.13 51.94
C ASP A 12 17.33 -7.77 51.39
N ARG A 13 16.75 -7.17 50.35
CA ARG A 13 15.83 -7.86 49.43
C ARG A 13 16.45 -7.83 48.04
N GLN A 14 17.12 -8.94 47.73
CA GLN A 14 17.53 -9.32 46.39
C GLN A 14 16.31 -9.36 45.47
N LEU A 15 16.39 -8.63 44.35
CA LEU A 15 15.52 -8.80 43.20
C LEU A 15 15.90 -10.12 42.49
N PRO A 16 14.94 -10.96 42.07
CA PRO A 16 15.23 -12.20 41.38
C PRO A 16 15.84 -11.91 40.00
N SER A 17 17.01 -12.49 39.76
CA SER A 17 17.70 -12.51 38.48
C SER A 17 16.87 -13.30 37.47
N ALA A 18 16.47 -12.67 36.37
CA ALA A 18 15.85 -13.37 35.25
C ALA A 18 16.87 -14.30 34.60
N GLU A 19 16.62 -15.61 34.69
CA GLU A 19 17.37 -16.64 33.97
C GLU A 19 17.18 -16.44 32.46
N ILE A 20 18.27 -16.13 31.77
CA ILE A 20 18.34 -16.15 30.30
C ILE A 20 18.42 -17.63 29.89
N PRO A 21 17.51 -18.17 29.05
CA PRO A 21 17.60 -19.55 28.61
C PRO A 21 18.87 -19.75 27.78
N THR A 22 19.82 -20.53 28.29
CA THR A 22 20.95 -21.07 27.54
C THR A 22 20.42 -22.04 26.47
N PHE A 23 20.59 -21.69 25.20
CA PHE A 23 20.36 -22.61 24.08
C PHE A 23 21.38 -23.76 24.13
N PRO A 24 20.98 -25.02 23.92
CA PRO A 24 21.93 -26.12 23.82
C PRO A 24 22.83 -25.91 22.60
N GLN A 25 24.14 -25.88 22.83
CA GLN A 25 25.15 -26.03 21.79
C GLN A 25 25.04 -27.43 21.17
N ILE A 26 24.45 -27.52 19.99
CA ILE A 26 24.50 -28.73 19.18
C ILE A 26 25.90 -28.81 18.58
N THR A 27 26.75 -29.62 19.20
CA THR A 27 28.04 -30.06 18.66
C THR A 27 27.85 -31.43 18.04
N GLY A 28 28.15 -31.55 16.74
CA GLY A 28 28.12 -32.81 15.99
C GLY A 28 27.11 -32.83 14.85
N ASN A 29 27.49 -32.26 13.70
CA ASN A 29 26.90 -32.65 12.43
C ASN A 29 27.75 -33.77 11.83
N GLU A 30 27.40 -35.02 12.15
CA GLU A 30 27.83 -36.16 11.35
C GLU A 30 26.96 -36.21 10.08
N VAL A 31 27.67 -36.26 8.94
CA VAL A 31 27.12 -36.30 7.59
C VAL A 31 26.50 -37.67 7.34
N TYR A 32 25.19 -37.73 7.12
CA TYR A 32 24.56 -38.81 6.37
C TYR A 32 23.64 -38.24 5.30
N GLY A 33 23.84 -38.74 4.08
CA GLY A 33 23.40 -38.17 2.81
C GLY A 33 21.90 -38.16 2.55
N ASP A 34 21.57 -37.45 1.47
CA ASP A 34 20.28 -37.32 0.79
C ASP A 34 19.21 -36.44 1.47
N LEU A 35 19.48 -35.13 1.54
CA LEU A 35 18.47 -34.06 1.66
C LEU A 35 19.05 -32.71 1.18
N LEU A 36 19.36 -32.59 -0.11
CA LEU A 36 19.68 -31.30 -0.75
C LEU A 36 18.75 -31.06 -1.95
N ALA A 37 17.49 -30.76 -1.64
CA ALA A 37 16.56 -30.13 -2.57
C ALA A 37 15.72 -29.08 -1.81
N GLY A 38 16.37 -28.01 -1.34
CA GLY A 38 15.71 -26.97 -0.55
C GLY A 38 16.26 -25.55 -0.67
N PHE A 39 17.42 -25.33 -1.31
CA PHE A 39 18.08 -24.01 -1.26
C PHE A 39 18.36 -23.34 -2.61
N ASN A 40 17.97 -23.95 -3.74
CA ASN A 40 18.12 -23.33 -5.07
C ASN A 40 16.91 -22.51 -5.55
N VAL A 41 15.89 -22.33 -4.71
CA VAL A 41 14.65 -21.61 -5.10
C VAL A 41 14.80 -20.09 -4.92
N THR A 42 15.76 -19.60 -4.14
CA THR A 42 15.82 -18.17 -3.74
C THR A 42 16.37 -17.24 -4.83
N VAL A 43 17.35 -17.68 -5.63
CA VAL A 43 17.94 -16.81 -6.68
C VAL A 43 17.02 -16.71 -7.89
N THR A 44 16.41 -17.83 -8.31
CA THR A 44 15.39 -17.80 -9.37
C THR A 44 14.15 -17.05 -8.88
N LYS A 45 13.70 -17.22 -7.63
CA LYS A 45 12.62 -16.39 -7.07
C LYS A 45 12.96 -14.90 -7.11
N TYR A 46 14.16 -14.46 -6.72
CA TYR A 46 14.48 -13.03 -6.68
C TYR A 46 14.47 -12.34 -8.06
N ILE A 47 14.84 -13.04 -9.14
CA ILE A 47 14.86 -12.46 -10.50
C ILE A 47 13.53 -12.70 -11.24
N THR A 48 12.90 -13.86 -11.07
CA THR A 48 11.62 -14.19 -11.72
C THR A 48 10.39 -13.62 -11.00
N GLN A 49 10.42 -13.45 -9.67
CA GLN A 49 9.34 -12.77 -8.93
C GLN A 49 9.33 -11.25 -9.15
N LEU A 50 10.37 -10.65 -9.73
CA LEU A 50 10.31 -9.25 -10.18
C LEU A 50 9.36 -9.06 -11.36
N ALA A 51 9.13 -10.11 -12.16
CA ALA A 51 8.23 -10.07 -13.32
C ALA A 51 6.77 -10.35 -12.95
N HIS A 52 6.54 -11.16 -11.90
CA HIS A 52 5.19 -11.50 -11.45
C HIS A 52 4.59 -10.47 -10.49
N LEU A 53 3.26 -10.51 -10.34
CA LEU A 53 2.57 -9.85 -9.24
C LEU A 53 3.02 -10.42 -7.91
N GLU A 54 3.11 -9.56 -6.89
CA GLU A 54 3.49 -9.98 -5.56
C GLU A 54 2.39 -10.82 -4.90
N PRO A 55 2.69 -12.09 -4.55
CA PRO A 55 1.75 -12.92 -3.82
C PRO A 55 1.75 -12.53 -2.33
N HIS A 56 0.60 -12.06 -1.85
CA HIS A 56 0.40 -11.72 -0.44
C HIS A 56 -0.22 -12.92 0.28
N ALA A 57 0.56 -13.57 1.15
CA ALA A 57 0.11 -14.77 1.84
C ALA A 57 -1.11 -14.48 2.72
N ILE A 58 -2.17 -15.26 2.53
CA ILE A 58 -3.38 -15.21 3.36
C ILE A 58 -3.28 -16.34 4.36
N SER A 59 -3.24 -15.99 5.66
CA SER A 59 -3.37 -16.99 6.71
C SER A 59 -4.75 -17.66 6.61
N ARG A 60 -4.79 -19.00 6.56
CA ARG A 60 -6.04 -19.77 6.62
C ARG A 60 -6.84 -19.48 7.89
N SER A 61 -6.17 -19.11 8.99
CA SER A 61 -6.85 -18.68 10.22
C SER A 61 -7.61 -17.36 10.06
N GLY A 62 -7.29 -16.56 9.04
CA GLY A 62 -7.99 -15.33 8.68
C GLY A 62 -9.14 -15.55 7.69
N ILE A 63 -9.27 -16.75 7.11
CA ILE A 63 -10.40 -17.12 6.26
C ILE A 63 -11.57 -17.51 7.18
N LEU A 64 -12.79 -17.03 6.86
CA LEU A 64 -13.96 -17.36 7.67
C LEU A 64 -14.20 -18.86 7.70
N SER A 65 -14.39 -19.39 8.91
CA SER A 65 -14.78 -20.78 9.12
C SER A 65 -16.16 -21.07 8.52
N SER A 66 -16.45 -22.33 8.17
CA SER A 66 -17.77 -22.77 7.71
C SER A 66 -18.91 -22.44 8.69
N LYS A 67 -18.60 -22.31 9.99
CA LYS A 67 -19.56 -21.90 11.01
C LYS A 67 -19.95 -20.43 10.91
N GLN A 68 -19.02 -19.57 10.47
CA GLN A 68 -19.20 -18.12 10.34
C GLN A 68 -19.60 -17.68 8.93
N PHE A 69 -19.26 -18.49 7.92
CA PHE A 69 -19.55 -18.22 6.52
C PHE A 69 -21.00 -18.58 6.19
N GLU A 70 -21.69 -17.66 5.52
CA GLU A 70 -23.00 -17.90 4.91
C GLU A 70 -22.79 -18.01 3.40
N CYS A 71 -23.13 -19.16 2.83
CA CYS A 71 -22.94 -19.43 1.41
C CYS A 71 -23.93 -18.60 0.56
N PRO A 72 -23.45 -17.90 -0.48
CA PRO A 72 -24.31 -17.49 -1.58
C PRO A 72 -24.95 -18.71 -2.26
N ALA A 73 -26.07 -18.50 -2.95
CA ALA A 73 -26.81 -19.58 -3.60
C ALA A 73 -25.95 -20.35 -4.63
N GLU A 74 -25.05 -19.65 -5.33
CA GLU A 74 -24.19 -20.21 -6.37
C GLU A 74 -22.86 -20.79 -5.84
N PHE A 75 -22.68 -20.90 -4.51
CA PHE A 75 -21.43 -21.37 -3.92
C PHE A 75 -21.13 -22.83 -4.26
N ASP A 76 -22.12 -23.71 -4.13
CA ASP A 76 -21.94 -25.14 -4.39
C ASP A 76 -21.72 -25.40 -5.89
N ASP A 77 -22.39 -24.65 -6.77
CA ASP A 77 -22.16 -24.67 -8.21
C ASP A 77 -20.71 -24.27 -8.54
N ALA A 78 -20.20 -23.21 -7.92
CA ALA A 78 -18.81 -22.77 -8.07
C ALA A 78 -17.81 -23.85 -7.62
N LEU A 79 -18.08 -24.51 -6.49
CA LEU A 79 -17.25 -25.57 -5.97
C LEU A 79 -17.27 -26.80 -6.88
N GLN A 80 -18.43 -27.17 -7.40
CA GLN A 80 -18.58 -28.28 -8.35
C GLN A 80 -17.85 -28.00 -9.67
N LEU A 81 -17.86 -26.76 -10.16
CA LEU A 81 -17.13 -26.37 -11.36
C LEU A 81 -15.61 -26.46 -11.19
N LEU A 82 -15.09 -26.19 -9.98
CA LEU A 82 -13.66 -26.25 -9.67
C LEU A 82 -13.18 -27.66 -9.26
N THR A 83 -14.09 -28.52 -8.81
CA THR A 83 -13.76 -29.89 -8.39
C THR A 83 -13.70 -30.79 -9.63
N PRO A 84 -12.55 -31.46 -9.90
CA PRO A 84 -12.48 -32.43 -10.98
C PRO A 84 -13.43 -33.61 -10.71
N GLY A 85 -14.29 -33.93 -11.69
CA GLY A 85 -15.24 -35.03 -11.62
C GLY A 85 -14.70 -36.33 -12.22
N ALA A 86 -15.54 -37.37 -12.30
CA ALA A 86 -15.20 -38.61 -13.01
C ALA A 86 -15.15 -38.40 -14.54
N GLU A 87 -14.15 -39.04 -15.17
CA GLU A 87 -13.73 -39.16 -16.59
C GLU A 87 -14.01 -38.04 -17.63
N ASP A 88 -15.11 -37.29 -17.57
CA ASP A 88 -15.51 -36.28 -18.57
C ASP A 88 -15.52 -34.83 -18.06
N ASN A 89 -15.30 -34.57 -16.77
CA ASN A 89 -15.21 -33.21 -16.23
C ASN A 89 -13.83 -32.92 -15.61
N PRO A 90 -12.87 -32.35 -16.37
CA PRO A 90 -11.52 -32.09 -15.88
C PRO A 90 -11.45 -30.97 -14.82
N GLY A 91 -12.58 -30.33 -14.46
CA GLY A 91 -12.64 -29.22 -13.52
C GLY A 91 -12.02 -27.94 -14.09
N ALA A 92 -12.53 -26.79 -13.66
CA ALA A 92 -11.89 -25.50 -13.90
C ALA A 92 -10.67 -25.33 -12.98
N SER A 93 -9.65 -24.62 -13.45
CA SER A 93 -8.53 -24.13 -12.63
C SER A 93 -8.60 -22.61 -12.46
N VAL A 94 -9.31 -21.92 -13.36
CA VAL A 94 -9.58 -20.49 -13.28
C VAL A 94 -11.09 -20.27 -13.18
N LEU A 95 -11.54 -19.64 -12.10
CA LEU A 95 -12.93 -19.19 -11.92
C LEU A 95 -13.00 -17.67 -11.96
N VAL A 96 -13.84 -17.12 -12.82
CA VAL A 96 -14.10 -15.69 -12.86
C VAL A 96 -15.44 -15.39 -12.20
N LEU A 97 -15.40 -14.81 -11.01
CA LEU A 97 -16.60 -14.40 -10.29
C LEU A 97 -17.04 -13.01 -10.75
N VAL A 98 -18.12 -12.97 -11.53
CA VAL A 98 -18.77 -11.73 -11.94
C VAL A 98 -19.70 -11.27 -10.83
N VAL A 99 -19.31 -10.21 -10.14
CA VAL A 99 -19.91 -9.81 -8.85
C VAL A 99 -20.33 -8.34 -8.83
N GLU A 100 -21.33 -8.04 -8.01
CA GLU A 100 -21.65 -6.66 -7.66
C GLU A 100 -20.68 -6.13 -6.58
N PRO A 101 -20.34 -4.83 -6.61
CA PRO A 101 -19.55 -4.22 -5.54
C PRO A 101 -20.18 -4.42 -4.17
N GLY A 102 -19.37 -4.82 -3.19
CA GLY A 102 -19.82 -5.02 -1.81
C GLY A 102 -20.65 -6.29 -1.58
N SER A 103 -20.67 -7.24 -2.51
CA SER A 103 -21.38 -8.53 -2.39
C SER A 103 -20.74 -9.54 -1.44
N GLY A 104 -19.52 -9.29 -0.94
CA GLY A 104 -18.75 -10.27 -0.16
C GLY A 104 -17.91 -11.24 -1.00
N ALA A 105 -17.79 -10.99 -2.32
CA ALA A 105 -17.08 -11.86 -3.27
C ALA A 105 -15.67 -12.27 -2.85
N ARG A 106 -14.89 -11.36 -2.24
CA ARG A 106 -13.55 -11.69 -1.70
C ARG A 106 -13.62 -12.80 -0.65
N THR A 107 -14.55 -12.70 0.29
CA THR A 107 -14.76 -13.71 1.33
C THR A 107 -15.18 -15.04 0.72
N THR A 108 -16.10 -15.02 -0.25
CA THR A 108 -16.54 -16.20 -0.99
C THR A 108 -15.40 -16.88 -1.73
N ALA A 109 -14.57 -16.11 -2.44
CA ALA A 109 -13.42 -16.64 -3.18
C ALA A 109 -12.37 -17.26 -2.26
N LEU A 110 -12.04 -16.61 -1.15
CA LEU A 110 -11.12 -17.19 -0.17
C LEU A 110 -11.67 -18.49 0.43
N ARG A 111 -12.99 -18.57 0.68
CA ARG A 111 -13.61 -19.81 1.15
C ARG A 111 -13.56 -20.92 0.09
N LEU A 112 -13.83 -20.61 -1.18
CA LEU A 112 -13.70 -21.58 -2.28
C LEU A 112 -12.27 -22.12 -2.36
N LEU A 113 -11.25 -21.26 -2.31
CA LEU A 113 -9.84 -21.69 -2.31
C LEU A 113 -9.51 -22.57 -1.09
N ASP A 114 -10.01 -22.23 0.11
CA ASP A 114 -9.79 -23.01 1.33
C ASP A 114 -10.39 -24.43 1.25
N GLU A 115 -11.57 -24.58 0.66
CA GLU A 115 -12.25 -25.87 0.46
C GLU A 115 -11.57 -26.74 -0.61
N LEU A 116 -11.04 -26.12 -1.67
CA LEU A 116 -10.43 -26.84 -2.80
C LEU A 116 -9.01 -27.31 -2.53
N LEU A 117 -8.26 -26.55 -1.74
CA LEU A 117 -6.83 -26.76 -1.54
C LEU A 117 -6.54 -27.56 -0.26
N PRO A 118 -5.62 -28.55 -0.31
CA PRO A 118 -5.20 -29.31 0.88
C PRO A 118 -4.73 -28.39 2.01
N GLU A 119 -4.86 -28.79 3.28
CA GLU A 119 -4.54 -27.94 4.45
C GLU A 119 -3.14 -27.29 4.41
N LYS A 120 -2.16 -27.96 3.80
CA LYS A 120 -0.77 -27.47 3.68
C LYS A 120 -0.53 -26.55 2.48
N ALA A 121 -1.50 -26.39 1.60
CA ALA A 121 -1.39 -25.53 0.43
C ALA A 121 -1.60 -24.06 0.79
N GLU A 122 -0.79 -23.20 0.19
CA GLU A 122 -0.77 -21.77 0.44
C GLU A 122 -1.80 -21.04 -0.44
N ILE A 123 -2.42 -20.02 0.15
CA ILE A 123 -3.39 -19.14 -0.50
C ILE A 123 -2.80 -17.73 -0.51
N TYR A 124 -2.89 -17.08 -1.66
CA TYR A 124 -2.31 -15.77 -1.91
C TYR A 124 -3.34 -14.82 -2.51
N GLU A 125 -3.26 -13.55 -2.11
CA GLU A 125 -3.95 -12.44 -2.78
C GLU A 125 -2.94 -11.70 -3.67
N LEU A 126 -3.36 -11.42 -4.90
CA LEU A 126 -2.59 -10.70 -5.90
C LEU A 126 -3.17 -9.29 -6.05
N PHE A 127 -2.36 -8.28 -5.76
CA PHE A 127 -2.72 -6.90 -6.05
C PHE A 127 -2.33 -6.55 -7.49
N PRO A 128 -3.18 -5.82 -8.24
CA PRO A 128 -2.90 -5.43 -9.62
C PRO A 128 -1.81 -4.34 -9.69
N ASP A 129 -0.57 -4.71 -9.43
CA ASP A 129 0.64 -3.87 -9.59
C ASP A 129 1.11 -3.85 -11.06
N TRP A 130 0.19 -3.42 -11.94
CA TRP A 130 0.40 -3.23 -13.36
C TRP A 130 -0.41 -2.02 -13.86
N ASP A 131 0.02 -1.40 -14.97
CA ASP A 131 -0.76 -0.33 -15.62
C ASP A 131 -1.91 -0.89 -16.47
N SER A 132 -1.77 -2.13 -16.95
CA SER A 132 -2.80 -2.86 -17.68
C SER A 132 -2.77 -4.34 -17.30
N PRO A 133 -3.92 -5.03 -17.26
CA PRO A 133 -3.99 -6.45 -16.95
C PRO A 133 -3.08 -7.29 -17.86
N ASP A 134 -2.19 -8.09 -17.25
CA ASP A 134 -1.17 -8.88 -17.94
C ASP A 134 -1.04 -10.28 -17.30
N VAL A 135 -1.50 -11.31 -18.03
CA VAL A 135 -1.53 -12.69 -17.54
C VAL A 135 -0.13 -13.26 -17.32
N SER A 136 0.87 -12.80 -18.08
CA SER A 136 2.25 -13.28 -17.94
C SER A 136 2.86 -12.97 -16.57
N ARG A 137 2.23 -12.06 -15.82
CA ARG A 137 2.64 -11.67 -14.47
C ARG A 137 1.92 -12.44 -13.38
N ILE A 138 0.95 -13.30 -13.70
CA ILE A 138 0.25 -14.06 -12.67
C ILE A 138 1.14 -15.25 -12.26
N PRO A 139 1.51 -15.39 -10.97
CA PRO A 139 2.30 -16.53 -10.50
C PRO A 139 1.58 -17.85 -10.76
N ARG A 140 2.35 -18.94 -10.86
CA ARG A 140 1.82 -20.28 -11.13
C ARG A 140 2.59 -21.37 -10.39
N GLU A 141 2.93 -21.12 -9.13
CA GLU A 141 3.52 -22.14 -8.27
C GLU A 141 2.56 -23.32 -8.10
N LYS A 142 3.12 -24.53 -8.10
CA LYS A 142 2.34 -25.78 -8.00
C LYS A 142 1.58 -25.83 -6.67
N ARG A 143 0.33 -26.29 -6.72
CA ARG A 143 -0.53 -26.51 -5.54
C ARG A 143 -0.77 -25.26 -4.68
N CYS A 144 -0.90 -24.10 -5.32
CA CYS A 144 -1.23 -22.83 -4.66
C CYS A 144 -2.60 -22.31 -5.11
N GLY A 145 -3.21 -21.46 -4.27
CA GLY A 145 -4.41 -20.70 -4.60
C GLY A 145 -4.12 -19.22 -4.76
N TYR A 146 -4.64 -18.61 -5.82
CA TYR A 146 -4.50 -17.18 -6.08
C TYR A 146 -5.87 -16.50 -6.14
N LEU A 147 -5.99 -15.35 -5.49
CA LEU A 147 -7.11 -14.43 -5.62
C LEU A 147 -6.63 -13.17 -6.34
N LEU A 148 -7.25 -12.83 -7.47
CA LEU A 148 -6.99 -11.59 -8.19
C LEU A 148 -8.26 -10.74 -8.25
N ASN A 149 -8.22 -9.52 -7.69
CA ASN A 149 -9.38 -8.63 -7.70
C ASN A 149 -9.27 -7.55 -8.78
N LEU A 150 -10.09 -7.67 -9.83
CA LEU A 150 -10.25 -6.72 -10.94
C LEU A 150 -11.62 -6.02 -10.91
N SER A 151 -12.40 -6.18 -9.84
CA SER A 151 -13.78 -5.67 -9.79
C SER A 151 -13.89 -4.14 -9.82
N ALA A 152 -12.82 -3.46 -9.44
CA ALA A 152 -12.72 -2.00 -9.39
C ALA A 152 -12.03 -1.38 -10.62
N GLU A 153 -11.62 -2.20 -11.61
CA GLU A 153 -11.07 -1.70 -12.87
C GLU A 153 -12.13 -0.89 -13.64
N GLY A 154 -11.73 0.23 -14.25
CA GLY A 154 -12.65 1.13 -14.95
C GLY A 154 -13.00 0.67 -16.39
N GLU A 155 -12.09 -0.07 -16.99
CA GLU A 155 -12.15 -0.52 -18.39
C GLU A 155 -12.50 -2.01 -18.51
N ALA A 156 -13.04 -2.38 -19.66
CA ALA A 156 -13.30 -3.78 -19.98
C ALA A 156 -11.98 -4.52 -20.24
N LEU A 157 -11.86 -5.75 -19.75
CA LEU A 157 -10.69 -6.57 -20.00
C LEU A 157 -10.55 -6.87 -21.48
N THR A 158 -9.34 -6.67 -22.00
CA THR A 158 -8.98 -6.92 -23.40
C THR A 158 -9.17 -8.40 -23.77
N GLU A 159 -9.42 -8.67 -25.05
CA GLU A 159 -9.54 -10.04 -25.55
C GLU A 159 -8.23 -10.82 -25.37
N THR A 160 -7.08 -10.16 -25.57
CA THR A 160 -5.75 -10.72 -25.31
C THR A 160 -5.62 -11.23 -23.87
N PHE A 161 -6.09 -10.46 -22.88
CA PHE A 161 -6.04 -10.88 -21.48
C PHE A 161 -6.94 -12.10 -21.22
N ARG A 162 -8.15 -12.12 -21.78
CA ARG A 162 -9.07 -13.27 -21.63
C ARG A 162 -8.51 -14.54 -22.27
N ASN A 163 -7.93 -14.42 -23.47
CA ASN A 163 -7.30 -15.54 -24.15
C ASN A 163 -6.06 -16.04 -23.38
N GLY A 164 -5.23 -15.12 -22.88
CA GLY A 164 -4.11 -15.46 -22.01
C GLY A 164 -4.55 -16.19 -20.74
N LEU A 165 -5.69 -15.81 -20.14
CA LEU A 165 -6.23 -16.50 -18.96
C LEU A 165 -6.65 -17.94 -19.28
N ASN A 166 -7.17 -18.22 -20.48
CA ASN A 166 -7.48 -19.59 -20.91
C ASN A 166 -6.21 -20.45 -21.01
N GLU A 167 -5.15 -19.91 -21.60
CA GLU A 167 -3.84 -20.58 -21.69
C GLU A 167 -3.25 -20.82 -20.29
N TYR A 168 -3.30 -19.80 -19.43
CA TYR A 168 -2.89 -19.92 -18.03
C TYR A 168 -3.69 -21.01 -17.32
N ALA A 169 -5.00 -21.07 -17.52
CA ALA A 169 -5.87 -22.04 -16.87
C ALA A 169 -5.49 -23.49 -17.24
N ALA A 170 -5.23 -23.77 -18.53
CA ALA A 170 -4.77 -25.09 -18.95
C ALA A 170 -3.49 -25.51 -18.20
N LEU A 171 -2.53 -24.60 -18.09
CA LEU A 171 -1.26 -24.86 -17.42
C LEU A 171 -1.36 -24.91 -15.89
N ALA A 172 -2.26 -24.11 -15.29
CA ALA A 172 -2.54 -24.13 -13.85
C ALA A 172 -3.17 -25.46 -13.43
N ARG A 173 -4.01 -26.04 -14.29
CA ARG A 173 -4.62 -27.36 -14.06
C ARG A 173 -3.55 -28.44 -13.93
N GLU A 174 -2.58 -28.49 -14.84
CA GLU A 174 -1.47 -29.47 -14.79
C GLU A 174 -0.66 -29.38 -13.48
N GLN A 175 -0.69 -28.23 -12.83
CA GLN A 175 0.08 -27.94 -11.62
C GLN A 175 -0.74 -28.02 -10.32
N GLY A 176 -2.05 -28.30 -10.43
CA GLY A 176 -2.98 -28.27 -9.31
C GLY A 176 -3.12 -26.88 -8.68
N THR A 177 -2.96 -25.83 -9.48
CA THR A 177 -3.00 -24.43 -9.08
C THR A 177 -4.37 -23.85 -9.43
N TYR A 178 -4.95 -23.08 -8.52
CA TYR A 178 -6.27 -22.46 -8.71
C TYR A 178 -6.15 -20.94 -8.68
N LEU A 179 -6.86 -20.27 -9.57
CA LEU A 179 -6.97 -18.82 -9.62
C LEU A 179 -8.44 -18.41 -9.62
N ILE A 180 -8.83 -17.57 -8.67
CA ILE A 180 -10.15 -16.92 -8.67
C ILE A 180 -9.97 -15.44 -9.02
N VAL A 181 -10.63 -15.00 -10.08
CA VAL A 181 -10.62 -13.61 -10.53
C VAL A 181 -11.97 -12.96 -10.16
N LEU A 182 -11.94 -11.88 -9.39
CA LEU A 182 -13.14 -11.07 -9.13
C LEU A 182 -13.26 -10.01 -10.20
N ALA A 183 -14.40 -9.91 -10.88
CA ALA A 183 -14.65 -8.89 -11.89
C ALA A 183 -16.08 -8.33 -11.75
N SER A 184 -16.29 -7.07 -12.13
CA SER A 184 -17.65 -6.54 -12.28
C SER A 184 -18.22 -6.93 -13.65
N ALA A 185 -19.54 -6.88 -13.81
CA ALA A 185 -20.17 -7.11 -15.12
C ALA A 185 -19.68 -6.12 -16.20
N ARG A 186 -19.30 -4.91 -15.80
CA ARG A 186 -18.71 -3.91 -16.70
C ARG A 186 -17.30 -4.30 -17.16
N VAL A 187 -16.47 -4.81 -16.25
CA VAL A 187 -15.07 -5.19 -16.51
C VAL A 187 -15.01 -6.47 -17.35
N TRP A 188 -15.81 -7.47 -17.01
CA TRP A 188 -15.85 -8.74 -17.74
C TRP A 188 -16.67 -8.64 -19.05
N GLY A 189 -17.60 -7.69 -19.15
CA GLY A 189 -18.58 -7.60 -20.23
C GLY A 189 -19.82 -8.46 -19.96
N THR A 190 -20.80 -8.40 -20.88
CA THR A 190 -21.98 -9.27 -20.81
C THR A 190 -21.55 -10.72 -20.90
N LEU A 191 -21.93 -11.53 -19.89
CA LEU A 191 -21.94 -12.98 -20.03
C LEU A 191 -22.80 -13.27 -21.26
N ILE A 192 -22.16 -13.74 -22.34
CA ILE A 192 -22.83 -13.93 -23.62
C ILE A 192 -24.07 -14.80 -23.38
N THR A 193 -25.25 -14.23 -23.55
CA THR A 193 -26.56 -14.90 -23.46
C THR A 193 -26.83 -15.80 -24.68
N GLY A 194 -25.78 -16.42 -25.21
CA GLY A 194 -25.80 -17.22 -26.43
C GLY A 194 -25.03 -18.50 -26.23
N THR A 195 -25.77 -19.59 -25.99
CA THR A 195 -25.57 -21.03 -26.31
C THR A 195 -24.19 -21.72 -26.24
N VAL A 196 -23.09 -21.04 -25.92
CA VAL A 196 -21.79 -21.65 -25.63
C VAL A 196 -21.46 -21.32 -24.19
N PHE A 197 -21.81 -22.24 -23.28
CA PHE A 197 -21.28 -22.18 -21.93
C PHE A 197 -19.76 -22.27 -22.04
N PRO A 198 -19.00 -21.31 -21.50
CA PRO A 198 -17.54 -21.42 -21.44
C PRO A 198 -17.18 -22.71 -20.71
N THR A 199 -16.59 -23.64 -21.45
CA THR A 199 -16.15 -24.94 -20.97
C THR A 199 -14.81 -24.80 -20.25
N PRO A 200 -14.48 -25.70 -19.30
CA PRO A 200 -13.18 -25.73 -18.65
C PRO A 200 -12.03 -25.62 -19.66
N PRO A 201 -10.90 -24.96 -19.33
CA PRO A 201 -10.38 -24.69 -17.98
C PRO A 201 -10.76 -23.38 -17.30
N LEU A 202 -11.44 -22.46 -18.00
CA LEU A 202 -11.85 -21.15 -17.46
C LEU A 202 -13.37 -21.03 -17.49
N VAL A 203 -13.97 -20.69 -16.34
CA VAL A 203 -15.43 -20.54 -16.22
C VAL A 203 -15.77 -19.20 -15.57
N PRO A 204 -16.49 -18.29 -16.24
CA PRO A 204 -17.15 -17.17 -15.60
C PRO A 204 -18.48 -17.57 -14.96
N LEU A 205 -18.69 -17.15 -13.73
CA LEU A 205 -19.90 -17.41 -12.95
C LEU A 205 -20.39 -16.11 -12.32
N ARG A 206 -21.69 -15.82 -12.44
CA ARG A 206 -22.32 -14.72 -11.70
C ARG A 206 -22.55 -15.16 -10.26
N MET A 207 -22.00 -14.41 -9.30
CA MET A 207 -22.15 -14.72 -7.88
C MET A 207 -23.12 -13.74 -7.22
N GLY A 208 -24.13 -14.28 -6.54
CA GLY A 208 -25.09 -13.51 -5.77
C GLY A 208 -24.54 -13.01 -4.43
N ARG A 209 -25.39 -12.30 -3.69
CA ARG A 209 -25.08 -11.90 -2.30
C ARG A 209 -25.52 -13.01 -1.35
N PRO A 210 -24.76 -13.32 -0.29
CA PRO A 210 -25.22 -14.21 0.76
C PRO A 210 -26.38 -13.59 1.55
N ASN A 211 -27.16 -14.43 2.22
CA ASN A 211 -28.30 -13.98 3.02
C ASN A 211 -27.84 -13.14 4.22
N ALA A 212 -28.22 -11.86 4.27
CA ALA A 212 -27.84 -10.94 5.34
C ALA A 212 -28.33 -11.37 6.73
N ALA A 213 -29.54 -11.93 6.84
CA ALA A 213 -30.04 -12.48 8.10
C ALA A 213 -29.22 -13.69 8.52
N GLY A 214 -28.95 -14.62 7.60
CA GLY A 214 -28.10 -15.79 7.84
C GLY A 214 -26.69 -15.42 8.33
N ILE A 215 -26.07 -14.38 7.75
CA ILE A 215 -24.79 -13.83 8.23
C ILE A 215 -24.92 -13.36 9.68
N THR A 216 -25.92 -12.53 9.97
CA THR A 216 -26.13 -11.95 11.31
C THR A 216 -26.31 -13.04 12.36
N GLU A 217 -27.13 -14.05 12.05
CA GLU A 217 -27.38 -15.20 12.92
C GLU A 217 -26.13 -16.02 13.19
N ARG A 218 -25.35 -16.35 12.14
CA ARG A 218 -24.10 -17.10 12.30
C ARG A 218 -23.09 -16.36 13.16
N TRP A 219 -22.97 -15.05 12.98
CA TRP A 219 -22.06 -14.22 13.77
C TRP A 219 -22.48 -14.16 15.24
N LEU A 220 -23.77 -13.94 15.52
CA LEU A 220 -24.31 -14.00 16.88
C LEU A 220 -24.04 -15.36 17.53
N ARG A 221 -24.29 -16.46 16.82
CA ARG A 221 -24.09 -17.82 17.32
C ARG A 221 -22.62 -18.16 17.58
N THR A 222 -21.73 -17.83 16.67
CA THR A 222 -20.38 -18.43 16.63
C THR A 222 -19.28 -17.49 17.09
N ARG A 223 -19.40 -16.18 16.80
CA ARG A 223 -18.36 -15.20 17.15
C ARG A 223 -18.61 -14.56 18.51
N PHE A 224 -19.88 -14.38 18.86
CA PHE A 224 -20.31 -13.65 20.05
C PHE A 224 -20.94 -14.51 21.13
N ASP A 225 -21.22 -15.79 20.85
CA ASP A 225 -21.89 -16.72 21.76
C ASP A 225 -23.21 -16.15 22.33
N ALA A 226 -23.97 -15.46 21.48
CA ALA A 226 -25.20 -14.74 21.81
C ALA A 226 -26.41 -15.33 21.06
N SER A 227 -26.53 -16.66 21.07
CA SER A 227 -27.56 -17.39 20.32
C SER A 227 -28.98 -17.03 20.76
N GLU A 228 -29.16 -16.65 22.02
CA GLU A 228 -30.42 -16.17 22.59
C GLU A 228 -30.92 -14.86 21.97
N ARG A 229 -30.02 -14.06 21.38
CA ARG A 229 -30.37 -12.78 20.74
C ARG A 229 -30.79 -12.93 19.29
N ILE A 230 -30.65 -14.12 18.70
CA ILE A 230 -31.08 -14.40 17.31
C ILE A 230 -32.58 -14.13 17.15
N ALA A 231 -33.37 -14.45 18.16
CA ALA A 231 -34.81 -14.21 18.16
C ALA A 231 -35.17 -12.72 17.95
N TRP A 232 -34.27 -11.78 18.30
CA TRP A 232 -34.49 -10.36 18.11
C TRP A 232 -34.55 -9.94 16.64
N LEU A 233 -34.09 -10.76 15.70
CA LEU A 233 -34.22 -10.50 14.26
C LEU A 233 -35.62 -10.78 13.72
N HIS A 234 -36.40 -11.62 14.42
CA HIS A 234 -37.67 -12.18 13.93
C HIS A 234 -38.87 -11.80 14.80
N ASP A 235 -38.66 -11.62 16.11
CA ASP A 235 -39.72 -11.30 17.08
C ASP A 235 -40.16 -9.82 17.04
N ASP A 236 -41.13 -9.43 17.88
CA ASP A 236 -41.48 -8.01 18.13
C ASP A 236 -40.34 -7.26 18.85
N SER A 237 -39.36 -6.85 18.05
CA SER A 237 -38.10 -6.21 18.43
C SER A 237 -37.85 -5.01 17.51
N LEU A 238 -37.07 -4.03 17.99
CA LEU A 238 -36.69 -2.89 17.14
C LEU A 238 -35.64 -3.25 16.07
N PHE A 239 -35.05 -4.45 16.15
CA PHE A 239 -34.08 -4.95 15.16
C PHE A 239 -34.75 -5.66 13.98
N THR A 240 -36.05 -5.92 14.08
CA THR A 240 -36.84 -6.58 13.04
C THR A 240 -36.96 -5.67 11.82
N ASN A 241 -36.84 -6.25 10.62
CA ASN A 241 -36.86 -5.55 9.32
C ASN A 241 -35.71 -4.55 9.07
N LEU A 242 -34.64 -4.55 9.89
CA LEU A 242 -33.44 -3.75 9.62
C LEU A 242 -32.56 -4.31 8.48
N LEU A 243 -32.81 -5.55 8.09
CA LEU A 243 -32.13 -6.24 6.99
C LEU A 243 -33.08 -6.40 5.81
N SER A 244 -32.58 -6.07 4.63
CA SER A 244 -33.21 -6.31 3.33
C SER A 244 -32.41 -7.34 2.52
N PRO A 245 -33.00 -7.97 1.49
CA PRO A 245 -32.26 -8.81 0.54
C PRO A 245 -31.11 -8.07 -0.16
N THR A 246 -31.16 -6.74 -0.22
CA THR A 246 -30.12 -5.89 -0.81
C THR A 246 -29.05 -5.44 0.20
N THR A 247 -29.19 -5.81 1.48
CA THR A 247 -28.25 -5.40 2.52
C THR A 247 -26.88 -6.05 2.27
N PRO A 248 -25.79 -5.26 2.22
CA PRO A 248 -24.46 -5.81 1.98
C PRO A 248 -23.94 -6.60 3.20
N PRO A 249 -23.10 -7.63 3.02
CA PRO A 249 -22.63 -8.48 4.11
C PRO A 249 -21.96 -7.75 5.27
N HIS A 250 -21.20 -6.69 5.00
CA HIS A 250 -20.56 -5.90 6.07
C HIS A 250 -21.58 -5.20 6.97
N ALA A 251 -22.74 -4.80 6.43
CA ALA A 251 -23.81 -4.20 7.23
C ALA A 251 -24.50 -5.26 8.09
N ALA A 252 -24.68 -6.49 7.60
CA ALA A 252 -25.17 -7.60 8.40
C ALA A 252 -24.25 -7.93 9.58
N VAL A 253 -22.93 -7.98 9.35
CA VAL A 253 -21.94 -8.15 10.43
C VAL A 253 -22.01 -6.99 11.44
N ARG A 254 -22.12 -5.74 10.96
CA ARG A 254 -22.30 -4.56 11.83
C ARG A 254 -23.56 -4.69 12.68
N LEU A 255 -24.67 -5.18 12.12
CA LEU A 255 -25.89 -5.39 12.88
C LEU A 255 -25.70 -6.45 13.98
N ALA A 256 -25.00 -7.55 13.69
CA ALA A 256 -24.69 -8.57 14.69
C ALA A 256 -23.90 -7.99 15.88
N GLU A 257 -22.91 -7.14 15.60
CA GLU A 257 -22.16 -6.43 16.63
C GLU A 257 -23.04 -5.47 17.46
N VAL A 258 -23.94 -4.75 16.80
CA VAL A 258 -24.89 -3.84 17.44
C VAL A 258 -25.83 -4.62 18.36
N ILE A 259 -26.43 -5.71 17.87
CA ILE A 259 -27.32 -6.58 18.66
C ILE A 259 -26.58 -7.18 19.87
N LYS A 260 -25.30 -7.56 19.70
CA LYS A 260 -24.46 -8.05 20.78
C LYS A 260 -24.21 -7.00 21.87
N ARG A 261 -24.06 -5.73 21.49
CA ARG A 261 -23.79 -4.63 22.42
C ARG A 261 -25.05 -4.02 23.03
N ALA A 262 -26.21 -4.24 22.41
CA ALA A 262 -27.48 -3.71 22.87
C ALA A 262 -27.86 -4.25 24.26
N ASP A 263 -28.47 -3.41 25.07
CA ASP A 263 -28.86 -3.78 26.44
C ASP A 263 -30.08 -4.70 26.43
N HIS A 264 -31.00 -4.51 25.47
CA HIS A 264 -32.24 -5.28 25.34
C HIS A 264 -32.85 -5.21 23.93
N ARG A 265 -33.86 -6.06 23.64
CA ARG A 265 -34.54 -6.18 22.33
C ARG A 265 -35.22 -4.91 21.79
N LYS A 266 -35.43 -3.89 22.64
CA LYS A 266 -36.00 -2.57 22.28
C LYS A 266 -35.01 -1.42 22.48
N ASP A 267 -33.71 -1.67 22.33
CA ASP A 267 -32.66 -0.67 22.53
C ASP A 267 -32.61 0.31 21.35
N GLU A 268 -33.28 1.46 21.50
CA GLU A 268 -33.34 2.51 20.50
C GLU A 268 -31.96 3.09 20.16
N ARG A 269 -31.04 3.14 21.14
CA ARG A 269 -29.68 3.68 20.94
C ARG A 269 -28.88 2.77 20.02
N ALA A 270 -28.99 1.46 20.21
CA ALA A 270 -28.34 0.47 19.34
C ALA A 270 -28.90 0.53 17.91
N VAL A 271 -30.23 0.62 17.75
CA VAL A 271 -30.85 0.75 16.43
C VAL A 271 -30.44 2.06 15.74
N ALA A 272 -30.43 3.18 16.47
CA ALA A 272 -29.97 4.47 15.95
C ALA A 272 -28.50 4.40 15.50
N ALA A 273 -27.63 3.74 16.27
CA ALA A 273 -26.23 3.54 15.87
C ALA A 273 -26.10 2.74 14.56
N TYR A 274 -26.94 1.71 14.38
CA TYR A 274 -26.98 0.96 13.13
C TYR A 274 -27.48 1.80 11.95
N GLN A 275 -28.51 2.61 12.16
CA GLN A 275 -29.11 3.47 11.14
C GLN A 275 -28.29 4.74 10.84
N GLY A 276 -27.21 5.00 11.57
CA GLY A 276 -26.37 6.16 11.35
C GLY A 276 -26.89 7.44 12.00
N TRP A 277 -27.65 7.33 13.09
CA TRP A 277 -28.06 8.45 13.93
C TRP A 277 -28.91 9.52 13.22
N ASP A 278 -29.67 9.16 12.17
CA ASP A 278 -30.43 10.11 11.34
C ASP A 278 -31.30 11.08 12.16
N GLU A 279 -32.05 10.60 13.15
CA GLU A 279 -32.87 11.46 14.02
C GLU A 279 -32.03 12.41 14.88
N LYS A 280 -30.86 11.95 15.36
CA LYS A 280 -29.96 12.80 16.14
C LYS A 280 -29.31 13.87 15.26
N LEU A 281 -28.99 13.54 14.02
CA LEU A 281 -28.47 14.49 13.04
C LEU A 281 -29.55 15.50 12.63
N LYS A 282 -30.81 15.09 12.49
CA LYS A 282 -31.95 16.01 12.32
C LYS A 282 -32.11 16.95 13.52
N GLU A 283 -31.93 16.48 14.76
CA GLU A 283 -31.93 17.33 15.94
C GLU A 283 -30.80 18.38 15.87
N TRP A 284 -29.57 17.94 15.60
CA TRP A 284 -28.39 18.81 15.56
C TRP A 284 -28.43 19.84 14.43
N PHE A 285 -28.93 19.45 13.26
CA PHE A 285 -28.85 20.27 12.04
C PHE A 285 -30.21 20.81 11.55
N GLY A 286 -31.33 20.43 12.17
CA GLY A 286 -32.68 20.84 11.76
C GLY A 286 -33.19 22.13 12.42
N SER A 287 -32.63 22.55 13.55
CA SER A 287 -33.05 23.79 14.22
C SER A 287 -32.58 25.06 13.48
N SER A 288 -33.42 26.09 13.42
CA SER A 288 -33.03 27.43 12.93
C SER A 288 -32.50 28.35 14.03
N ASP A 289 -32.37 27.85 15.27
CA ASP A 289 -31.85 28.63 16.39
C ASP A 289 -30.33 28.85 16.27
N ASP A 290 -29.95 30.12 16.35
CA ASP A 290 -28.58 30.64 16.28
C ASP A 290 -27.68 30.02 17.36
N ALA A 291 -28.22 29.63 18.52
CA ALA A 291 -27.46 28.96 19.58
C ALA A 291 -26.82 27.62 19.14
N TRP A 292 -27.30 27.01 18.05
CA TRP A 292 -26.73 25.77 17.51
C TRP A 292 -25.54 25.98 16.60
N VAL A 293 -25.28 27.19 16.10
CA VAL A 293 -24.20 27.44 15.14
C VAL A 293 -22.82 27.07 15.72
N PRO A 294 -22.44 27.52 16.94
CA PRO A 294 -21.18 27.11 17.57
C PRO A 294 -21.08 25.60 17.80
N ARG A 295 -22.18 24.95 18.19
CA ARG A 295 -22.23 23.50 18.43
C ARG A 295 -22.03 22.71 17.14
N ARG A 296 -22.62 23.15 16.03
CA ARG A 296 -22.45 22.51 14.71
C ARG A 296 -21.03 22.61 14.21
N ALA A 297 -20.39 23.77 14.37
CA ALA A 297 -18.99 23.94 14.02
C ALA A 297 -18.11 22.98 14.84
N LEU A 298 -18.38 22.87 16.15
CA LEU A 298 -17.69 21.93 17.03
C LEU A 298 -17.92 20.47 16.63
N TYR A 299 -19.14 20.07 16.29
CA TYR A 299 -19.41 18.70 15.82
C TYR A 299 -18.69 18.36 14.52
N ILE A 300 -18.66 19.29 13.56
CA ILE A 300 -17.96 19.11 12.29
C ILE A 300 -16.45 19.00 12.53
N ALA A 301 -15.87 19.91 13.31
CA ALA A 301 -14.45 19.87 13.66
C ALA A 301 -14.08 18.56 14.37
N THR A 302 -14.89 18.14 15.34
CA THR A 302 -14.68 16.88 16.07
C THR A 302 -14.80 15.68 15.15
N ALA A 303 -15.73 15.66 14.19
CA ALA A 303 -15.88 14.54 13.27
C ALA A 303 -14.69 14.37 12.32
N PHE A 304 -14.07 15.46 11.86
CA PHE A 304 -12.84 15.42 11.05
C PHE A 304 -11.58 15.12 11.88
N LEU A 305 -11.55 15.59 13.13
CA LEU A 305 -10.41 15.44 14.05
C LEU A 305 -10.75 14.47 15.19
N GLU A 306 -11.52 13.43 14.90
CA GLU A 306 -12.03 12.50 15.91
C GLU A 306 -10.86 11.89 16.70
N GLY A 307 -10.89 12.01 18.03
CA GLY A 307 -9.84 11.56 18.94
C GLY A 307 -8.58 12.43 18.98
N ALA A 308 -8.62 13.65 18.44
CA ALA A 308 -7.55 14.64 18.59
C ALA A 308 -7.65 15.41 19.93
N PRO A 309 -6.58 16.11 20.35
CA PRO A 309 -6.61 16.97 21.52
C PRO A 309 -7.67 18.07 21.40
N SER A 310 -8.36 18.38 22.49
CA SER A 310 -9.44 19.35 22.60
C SER A 310 -9.06 20.70 22.03
N ARG A 311 -7.84 21.18 22.31
CA ARG A 311 -7.30 22.42 21.75
C ARG A 311 -7.32 22.42 20.22
N ALA A 312 -6.80 21.37 19.59
CA ALA A 312 -6.76 21.30 18.12
C ALA A 312 -8.16 21.32 17.51
N VAL A 313 -9.13 20.65 18.16
CA VAL A 313 -10.52 20.61 17.70
C VAL A 313 -11.24 21.94 17.93
N LEU A 314 -11.10 22.54 19.12
CA LEU A 314 -11.75 23.81 19.46
C LEU A 314 -11.20 24.96 18.60
N ASP A 315 -9.87 25.04 18.44
CA ASP A 315 -9.23 26.03 17.56
C ASP A 315 -9.73 25.85 16.11
N SER A 316 -9.90 24.60 15.65
CA SER A 316 -10.45 24.31 14.32
C SER A 316 -11.93 24.68 14.19
N ALA A 317 -12.73 24.48 15.24
CA ALA A 317 -14.14 24.89 15.27
C ALA A 317 -14.28 26.43 15.25
N ASP A 318 -13.44 27.13 15.99
CA ASP A 318 -13.43 28.60 16.04
C ASP A 318 -12.97 29.20 14.70
N LEU A 319 -12.03 28.54 14.01
CA LEU A 319 -11.66 28.88 12.64
C LEU A 319 -12.81 28.68 11.65
N LEU A 320 -13.66 27.66 11.82
CA LEU A 320 -14.83 27.45 10.97
C LEU A 320 -15.88 28.55 11.20
N LEU A 321 -16.10 28.94 12.46
CA LEU A 321 -17.02 30.04 12.81
C LEU A 321 -16.57 31.38 12.24
N SER A 322 -15.25 31.61 12.24
CA SER A 322 -14.61 32.83 11.74
C SER A 322 -14.51 32.90 10.21
N ALA A 323 -14.91 31.85 9.49
CA ALA A 323 -14.89 31.85 8.03
C ALA A 323 -15.84 32.92 7.46
N GLU A 324 -15.41 33.65 6.44
CA GLU A 324 -16.15 34.79 5.86
C GLU A 324 -17.60 34.44 5.49
N ASP A 325 -17.81 33.28 4.87
CA ASP A 325 -19.14 32.80 4.47
C ASP A 325 -20.03 32.40 5.66
N VAL A 326 -19.44 32.10 6.81
CA VAL A 326 -20.17 31.78 8.04
C VAL A 326 -20.47 33.07 8.81
N GLY A 327 -19.49 33.97 8.89
CA GLY A 327 -19.65 35.32 9.42
C GLY A 327 -20.10 35.36 10.88
N TRP A 328 -19.78 34.33 11.68
CA TRP A 328 -20.24 34.26 13.07
C TRP A 328 -19.47 35.28 13.93
N PRO A 329 -20.17 36.20 14.64
CA PRO A 329 -19.50 37.25 15.38
C PRO A 329 -18.70 36.67 16.56
N PRO A 330 -17.52 37.21 16.87
CA PRO A 330 -16.78 36.81 18.06
C PRO A 330 -17.54 37.24 19.33
N ASP A 331 -17.38 36.46 20.40
CA ASP A 331 -18.00 36.76 21.68
C ASP A 331 -17.50 38.11 22.26
N LYS A 332 -18.39 38.83 22.95
CA LYS A 332 -18.06 40.11 23.59
C LYS A 332 -17.07 39.89 24.74
N GLY A 333 -15.80 40.18 24.49
CA GLY A 333 -14.66 39.94 25.39
C GLY A 333 -13.61 38.97 24.82
N GLY A 334 -13.77 38.53 23.57
CA GLY A 334 -12.79 37.75 22.84
C GLY A 334 -12.55 36.38 23.47
N VAL A 335 -11.29 35.96 23.54
CA VAL A 335 -10.89 34.64 24.09
C VAL A 335 -11.29 34.42 25.55
N LEU A 336 -11.66 35.48 26.28
CA LEU A 336 -12.10 35.42 27.68
C LEU A 336 -13.63 35.35 27.83
N ALA A 337 -14.39 35.53 26.75
CA ALA A 337 -15.85 35.65 26.80
C ALA A 337 -16.59 34.32 26.66
N GLY A 338 -15.90 33.25 26.25
CA GLY A 338 -16.47 31.92 26.06
C GLY A 338 -16.29 31.01 27.28
N PRO A 339 -17.15 29.98 27.42
CA PRO A 339 -16.96 28.91 28.41
C PRO A 339 -15.66 28.14 28.14
N ASP A 340 -15.12 27.51 29.19
CA ASP A 340 -13.91 26.69 29.06
C ASP A 340 -14.13 25.46 28.14
N ALA A 341 -13.04 24.82 27.73
CA ALA A 341 -13.06 23.68 26.82
C ALA A 341 -13.98 22.55 27.32
N LYS A 342 -13.98 22.30 28.62
CA LYS A 342 -14.78 21.24 29.24
C LYS A 342 -16.27 21.55 29.14
N THR A 343 -16.65 22.76 29.52
CA THR A 343 -18.02 23.25 29.45
C THR A 343 -18.54 23.25 28.01
N ARG A 344 -17.74 23.73 27.04
CA ARG A 344 -18.09 23.70 25.60
C ARG A 344 -18.36 22.27 25.11
N CYS A 345 -17.50 21.31 25.47
CA CYS A 345 -17.67 19.92 25.09
C CYS A 345 -18.86 19.25 25.80
N ASP A 346 -19.03 19.48 27.10
CA ASP A 346 -20.12 18.92 27.91
C ASP A 346 -21.49 19.41 27.40
N GLU A 347 -21.62 20.70 27.09
CA GLU A 347 -22.83 21.28 26.50
C GLU A 347 -23.17 20.72 25.11
N ALA A 348 -22.13 20.37 24.33
CA ALA A 348 -22.29 19.68 23.04
C ALA A 348 -22.45 18.15 23.21
N GLY A 349 -22.31 17.61 24.43
CA GLY A 349 -22.34 16.17 24.66
C GLY A 349 -21.17 15.40 24.03
N ILE A 350 -20.03 16.07 23.86
CA ILE A 350 -18.76 15.50 23.39
C ILE A 350 -17.95 15.08 24.61
N SER A 351 -17.41 13.86 24.60
CA SER A 351 -16.73 13.30 25.77
C SER A 351 -15.21 13.41 25.66
N PHE A 352 -14.56 13.62 26.80
CA PHE A 352 -13.11 13.46 26.94
C PHE A 352 -12.78 11.97 27.11
N LEU A 353 -11.84 11.45 26.32
CA LEU A 353 -11.35 10.07 26.43
C LEU A 353 -10.22 9.97 27.47
N ASP A 354 -9.39 11.00 27.53
CA ASP A 354 -8.36 11.25 28.54
C ASP A 354 -8.37 12.74 28.92
N ASP A 355 -7.35 13.22 29.65
CA ASP A 355 -7.27 14.62 30.11
C ASP A 355 -7.23 15.66 28.97
N SER A 356 -6.98 15.24 27.72
CA SER A 356 -6.76 16.14 26.59
C SER A 356 -7.54 15.78 25.34
N THR A 357 -7.84 14.51 25.08
CA THR A 357 -8.44 14.06 23.81
C THR A 357 -9.96 13.99 23.89
N ILE A 358 -10.64 14.39 22.80
CA ILE A 358 -12.11 14.40 22.74
C ILE A 358 -12.65 13.53 21.62
N SER A 359 -13.85 13.01 21.82
CA SER A 359 -14.53 12.11 20.89
C SER A 359 -16.03 12.33 20.89
N VAL A 360 -16.60 12.48 19.69
CA VAL A 360 -18.05 12.48 19.51
C VAL A 360 -18.60 11.04 19.46
N ASN A 361 -17.75 10.07 19.08
CA ASN A 361 -18.14 8.66 19.00
C ASN A 361 -18.30 7.99 20.37
N HIS A 362 -17.73 8.53 21.45
CA HIS A 362 -17.84 7.94 22.79
C HIS A 362 -19.32 7.80 23.23
N LYS A 363 -20.08 8.88 23.10
CA LYS A 363 -21.51 8.88 23.42
C LYS A 363 -22.37 8.32 22.28
N TYR A 364 -21.97 8.50 21.03
CA TYR A 364 -22.73 8.02 19.88
C TYR A 364 -21.81 7.28 18.90
N PRO A 365 -21.58 5.97 19.12
CA PRO A 365 -20.63 5.22 18.29
C PRO A 365 -20.92 5.34 16.78
N GLY A 366 -19.90 5.72 16.01
CA GLY A 366 -19.98 5.88 14.55
C GLY A 366 -20.64 7.17 14.07
N ILE A 367 -21.06 8.07 14.97
CA ILE A 367 -21.73 9.32 14.59
C ILE A 367 -20.83 10.26 13.80
N ALA A 368 -19.50 10.22 13.98
CA ALA A 368 -18.58 11.08 13.25
C ALA A 368 -18.73 10.88 11.73
N GLN A 369 -18.67 9.62 11.27
CA GLN A 369 -18.83 9.31 9.84
C GLN A 369 -20.23 9.63 9.34
N ALA A 370 -21.26 9.34 10.14
CA ALA A 370 -22.64 9.65 9.78
C ALA A 370 -22.89 11.16 9.66
N LEU A 371 -22.28 11.95 10.55
CA LEU A 371 -22.34 13.41 10.52
C LEU A 371 -21.68 13.95 9.26
N LEU A 372 -20.46 13.50 8.92
CA LEU A 372 -19.77 13.95 7.71
C LEU A 372 -20.61 13.65 6.46
N ARG A 373 -21.17 12.43 6.39
CA ARG A 373 -22.10 12.03 5.32
C ARG A 373 -23.33 12.95 5.25
N HIS A 374 -23.97 13.20 6.38
CA HIS A 374 -25.15 14.05 6.47
C HIS A 374 -24.86 15.47 6.00
N VAL A 375 -23.77 16.07 6.49
CA VAL A 375 -23.35 17.42 6.10
C VAL A 375 -23.10 17.49 4.59
N TRP A 376 -22.42 16.50 4.03
CA TRP A 376 -22.11 16.47 2.60
C TRP A 376 -23.34 16.26 1.71
N ARG A 377 -24.29 15.41 2.12
CA ARG A 377 -25.52 15.15 1.36
C ARG A 377 -26.55 16.26 1.47
N THR A 378 -26.74 16.79 2.68
CA THR A 378 -27.88 17.64 3.01
C THR A 378 -27.54 19.13 2.99
N ARG A 379 -26.25 19.50 2.99
CA ARG A 379 -25.81 20.91 2.98
C ARG A 379 -24.77 21.20 1.89
N PRO A 380 -25.14 21.09 0.60
CA PRO A 380 -24.21 21.33 -0.51
C PRO A 380 -23.59 22.73 -0.51
N GLN A 381 -24.30 23.74 -0.01
CA GLN A 381 -23.81 25.11 0.15
C GLN A 381 -22.66 25.25 1.18
N LEU A 382 -22.57 24.31 2.13
CA LEU A 382 -21.52 24.31 3.14
C LEU A 382 -20.23 23.62 2.64
N ILE A 383 -20.31 22.79 1.59
CA ILE A 383 -19.17 22.04 1.06
C ILE A 383 -18.00 22.95 0.63
N PRO A 384 -18.20 24.06 -0.13
CA PRO A 384 -17.11 24.96 -0.49
C PRO A 384 -16.45 25.60 0.73
N VAL A 385 -17.23 25.94 1.76
CA VAL A 385 -16.73 26.51 3.02
C VAL A 385 -15.86 25.48 3.75
N LEU A 386 -16.36 24.25 3.91
CA LEU A 386 -15.63 23.17 4.56
C LEU A 386 -14.36 22.80 3.82
N THR A 387 -14.39 22.85 2.48
CA THR A 387 -13.20 22.56 1.67
C THR A 387 -12.10 23.59 1.92
N ARG A 388 -12.43 24.89 1.91
CA ARG A 388 -11.45 25.94 2.23
C ARG A 388 -10.98 25.86 3.68
N TRP A 389 -11.91 25.61 4.61
CA TRP A 389 -11.59 25.42 6.02
C TRP A 389 -10.65 24.23 6.26
N LEU A 390 -10.87 23.08 5.62
CA LEU A 390 -9.98 21.91 5.67
C LEU A 390 -8.57 22.28 5.17
N GLY A 391 -8.51 23.03 4.07
CA GLY A 391 -7.26 23.59 3.56
C GLY A 391 -6.52 24.46 4.60
N HIS A 392 -7.24 25.36 5.27
CA HIS A 392 -6.66 26.20 6.31
C HIS A 392 -6.20 25.41 7.55
N ILE A 393 -7.02 24.54 8.13
CA ILE A 393 -6.62 23.82 9.35
C ILE A 393 -5.46 22.85 9.11
N SER A 394 -5.31 22.37 7.88
CA SER A 394 -4.22 21.48 7.46
C SER A 394 -2.93 22.21 7.09
N SER A 395 -2.98 23.54 6.93
CA SER A 395 -1.82 24.35 6.60
C SER A 395 -0.74 24.32 7.70
N PRO A 396 0.55 24.48 7.36
CA PRO A 396 1.62 24.46 8.34
C PRO A 396 1.37 25.45 9.50
N LYS A 397 1.61 25.00 10.74
CA LYS A 397 1.41 25.76 11.99
C LYS A 397 -0.07 26.00 12.38
N CYS A 398 -1.04 25.50 11.63
CA CYS A 398 -2.44 25.52 12.04
C CYS A 398 -2.79 24.34 12.95
N ALA A 399 -3.93 24.44 13.64
CA ALA A 399 -4.37 23.50 14.67
C ALA A 399 -4.47 22.03 14.18
N GLY A 400 -4.83 21.80 12.92
CA GLY A 400 -4.95 20.47 12.32
C GLY A 400 -3.66 19.92 11.70
N SER A 401 -2.58 20.70 11.61
CA SER A 401 -1.34 20.30 10.89
C SER A 401 -0.63 19.10 11.52
N GLY A 402 -0.78 18.88 12.83
CA GLY A 402 -0.28 17.69 13.52
C GLY A 402 -1.17 16.45 13.35
N HIS A 403 -2.29 16.56 12.65
CA HIS A 403 -3.35 15.55 12.60
C HIS A 403 -3.80 15.23 11.17
N LEU A 404 -2.92 15.41 10.17
CA LEU A 404 -3.24 15.20 8.76
C LEU A 404 -3.70 13.76 8.46
N ASP A 405 -3.19 12.76 9.18
CA ASP A 405 -3.62 11.36 9.00
C ASP A 405 -5.08 11.14 9.43
N ARG A 406 -5.55 11.86 10.46
CA ARG A 406 -6.95 11.79 10.87
C ARG A 406 -7.87 12.46 9.84
N LEU A 407 -7.45 13.61 9.33
CA LEU A 407 -8.17 14.30 8.25
C LEU A 407 -8.23 13.45 6.98
N ALA A 408 -7.12 12.83 6.59
CA ALA A 408 -7.05 11.95 5.43
C ALA A 408 -7.94 10.71 5.61
N ALA A 409 -7.92 10.08 6.79
CA ALA A 409 -8.79 8.96 7.11
C ALA A 409 -10.29 9.35 7.05
N ALA A 410 -10.66 10.51 7.59
CA ALA A 410 -12.03 11.01 7.54
C ALA A 410 -12.51 11.28 6.10
N LEU A 411 -11.65 11.87 5.25
CA LEU A 411 -11.94 12.11 3.84
C LEU A 411 -12.01 10.81 3.03
N THR A 412 -11.13 9.83 3.33
CA THR A 412 -11.17 8.50 2.72
C THR A 412 -12.47 7.77 3.08
N ALA A 413 -12.89 7.81 4.34
CA ALA A 413 -14.15 7.23 4.79
C ALA A 413 -15.38 7.93 4.16
N LEU A 414 -15.29 9.24 3.89
CA LEU A 414 -16.31 9.97 3.15
C LEU A 414 -16.37 9.52 1.70
N ALA A 415 -15.22 9.45 1.01
CA ALA A 415 -15.09 8.97 -0.36
C ALA A 415 -15.58 7.51 -0.53
N GLU A 416 -15.35 6.65 0.47
CA GLU A 416 -15.87 5.28 0.47
C GLU A 416 -17.40 5.26 0.45
N SER A 417 -18.05 6.15 1.19
CA SER A 417 -19.50 6.18 1.34
C SER A 417 -20.24 6.98 0.26
N GLU A 418 -19.65 8.08 -0.21
CA GLU A 418 -20.26 9.02 -1.17
C GLU A 418 -19.70 8.90 -2.59
N GLY A 419 -18.63 8.15 -2.76
CA GLY A 419 -17.91 8.00 -4.02
C GLY A 419 -16.66 8.90 -4.10
N ALA A 420 -15.67 8.43 -4.85
CA ALA A 420 -14.35 9.06 -4.94
C ALA A 420 -14.39 10.50 -5.46
N GLY A 421 -15.24 10.77 -6.47
CA GLY A 421 -15.34 12.08 -7.12
C GLY A 421 -15.66 13.22 -6.15
N VAL A 422 -16.37 12.92 -5.06
CA VAL A 422 -16.75 13.89 -4.03
C VAL A 422 -15.54 14.54 -3.35
N VAL A 423 -14.45 13.78 -3.22
CA VAL A 423 -13.21 14.22 -2.57
C VAL A 423 -12.13 14.55 -3.60
N LEU A 424 -12.04 13.77 -4.68
CA LEU A 424 -10.97 13.90 -5.68
C LEU A 424 -10.91 15.29 -6.29
N ASP A 425 -12.03 15.86 -6.75
CA ASP A 425 -12.06 17.18 -7.40
C ASP A 425 -11.47 18.28 -6.51
N ARG A 426 -11.65 18.17 -5.19
CA ARG A 426 -11.12 19.13 -4.21
C ARG A 426 -9.65 18.92 -3.94
N VAL A 427 -9.26 17.66 -3.79
CA VAL A 427 -7.87 17.28 -3.60
C VAL A 427 -7.02 17.70 -4.80
N GLU A 428 -7.55 17.68 -6.03
CA GLU A 428 -6.80 18.22 -7.19
C GLU A 428 -6.56 19.73 -7.13
N GLN A 429 -7.46 20.47 -6.48
CA GLN A 429 -7.28 21.91 -6.26
C GLN A 429 -6.20 22.14 -5.21
N TRP A 430 -6.24 21.39 -4.11
CA TRP A 430 -5.26 21.46 -3.02
C TRP A 430 -3.84 21.08 -3.45
N VAL A 431 -3.67 20.20 -4.44
CA VAL A 431 -2.35 19.89 -5.00
C VAL A 431 -1.65 21.13 -5.56
N LYS A 432 -2.39 22.11 -6.09
CA LYS A 432 -1.85 23.36 -6.64
C LYS A 432 -1.52 24.40 -5.56
N GLU A 433 -1.93 24.16 -4.32
CA GLU A 433 -1.73 25.07 -3.20
C GLU A 433 -0.70 24.47 -2.24
N ASP A 434 0.51 25.04 -2.18
CA ASP A 434 1.62 24.50 -1.38
C ASP A 434 1.26 24.24 0.09
N SER A 435 0.44 25.11 0.68
CA SER A 435 -0.01 24.97 2.07
C SER A 435 -0.91 23.76 2.30
N GLN A 436 -1.56 23.23 1.26
CA GLN A 436 -2.57 22.16 1.35
C GLN A 436 -2.11 20.86 0.67
N ARG A 437 -1.04 20.92 -0.12
CA ARG A 437 -0.43 19.79 -0.81
C ARG A 437 -0.16 18.59 0.11
N SER A 438 0.29 18.84 1.34
CA SER A 438 0.57 17.78 2.31
C SER A 438 -0.66 16.94 2.70
N LEU A 439 -1.83 17.58 2.85
CA LEU A 439 -3.08 16.87 3.09
C LEU A 439 -3.53 16.15 1.82
N ALA A 440 -3.45 16.83 0.67
CA ALA A 440 -3.83 16.28 -0.62
C ALA A 440 -3.08 14.98 -0.94
N VAL A 441 -1.75 14.98 -0.76
CA VAL A 441 -0.88 13.80 -0.92
C VAL A 441 -1.31 12.66 0.00
N ARG A 442 -1.63 12.93 1.27
CA ARG A 442 -2.09 11.90 2.22
C ARG A 442 -3.41 11.26 1.81
N VAL A 443 -4.38 12.08 1.40
CA VAL A 443 -5.67 11.60 0.91
C VAL A 443 -5.50 10.76 -0.35
N LEU A 444 -4.68 11.21 -1.32
CA LEU A 444 -4.44 10.46 -2.55
C LEU A 444 -3.69 9.15 -2.31
N ASP A 445 -2.74 9.13 -1.37
CA ASP A 445 -2.02 7.92 -0.95
C ASP A 445 -3.00 6.87 -0.37
N ASP A 446 -3.84 7.27 0.59
CA ASP A 446 -4.87 6.41 1.18
C ASP A 446 -5.88 5.90 0.14
N LEU A 447 -6.34 6.79 -0.75
CA LEU A 447 -7.28 6.43 -1.80
C LEU A 447 -6.64 5.52 -2.87
N ALA A 448 -5.37 5.73 -3.23
CA ALA A 448 -4.67 4.96 -4.26
C ALA A 448 -4.46 3.48 -3.88
N VAL A 449 -4.34 3.20 -2.58
CA VAL A 449 -4.25 1.83 -2.03
C VAL A 449 -5.61 1.24 -1.66
N HIS A 450 -6.68 2.02 -1.75
CA HIS A 450 -8.02 1.56 -1.36
C HIS A 450 -8.52 0.46 -2.33
N PRO A 451 -9.00 -0.71 -1.84
CA PRO A 451 -9.36 -1.84 -2.71
C PRO A 451 -10.46 -1.55 -3.74
N ARG A 452 -11.36 -0.62 -3.45
CA ARG A 452 -12.51 -0.28 -4.32
C ARG A 452 -12.34 1.00 -5.14
N ILE A 453 -11.55 1.94 -4.62
CA ILE A 453 -11.43 3.30 -5.20
C ILE A 453 -10.04 3.51 -5.82
N GLY A 454 -9.06 2.72 -5.38
CA GLY A 454 -7.67 2.77 -5.81
C GLY A 454 -7.46 2.76 -7.31
N PRO A 455 -8.08 1.86 -8.11
CA PRO A 455 -7.89 1.87 -9.56
C PRO A 455 -8.20 3.23 -10.19
N SER A 456 -9.34 3.83 -9.86
CA SER A 456 -9.72 5.17 -10.36
C SER A 456 -8.72 6.26 -9.99
N VAL A 457 -8.19 6.24 -8.76
CA VAL A 457 -7.18 7.22 -8.33
C VAL A 457 -5.85 6.95 -9.05
N ARG A 458 -5.49 5.69 -9.22
CA ARG A 458 -4.28 5.26 -9.90
C ARG A 458 -4.28 5.66 -11.38
N ASP A 459 -5.40 5.55 -12.06
CA ASP A 459 -5.56 6.03 -13.44
C ASP A 459 -5.30 7.54 -13.51
N ARG A 460 -5.89 8.30 -12.57
CA ARG A 460 -5.70 9.75 -12.48
C ARG A 460 -4.25 10.14 -12.21
N LEU A 461 -3.57 9.44 -11.31
CA LEU A 461 -2.14 9.65 -11.03
C LEU A 461 -1.26 9.28 -12.23
N SER A 462 -1.65 8.29 -13.03
CA SER A 462 -0.99 7.97 -14.31
C SER A 462 -1.11 9.15 -15.28
N ASP A 463 -2.30 9.75 -15.44
CA ASP A 463 -2.49 10.91 -16.31
C ASP A 463 -1.64 12.09 -15.86
N TRP A 464 -1.60 12.35 -14.54
CA TRP A 464 -0.80 13.44 -13.96
C TRP A 464 0.69 13.25 -14.19
N SER A 465 1.20 12.01 -14.08
CA SER A 465 2.61 11.72 -14.29
C SER A 465 3.11 12.04 -15.71
N LYS A 466 2.20 12.07 -16.69
CA LYS A 466 2.50 12.27 -18.12
C LYS A 466 2.19 13.69 -18.60
N ALA A 467 1.70 14.58 -17.74
CA ALA A 467 1.22 15.91 -18.10
C ALA A 467 2.31 16.99 -17.89
N PRO A 468 3.10 17.36 -18.93
CA PRO A 468 4.23 18.29 -18.78
C PRO A 468 3.81 19.70 -18.40
N THR A 469 2.55 20.07 -18.63
CA THR A 469 2.00 21.40 -18.32
C THR A 469 1.49 21.53 -16.89
N MET A 470 1.71 20.52 -16.03
CA MET A 470 1.15 20.45 -14.68
C MET A 470 2.21 20.02 -13.65
N PRO A 471 3.24 20.85 -13.39
CA PRO A 471 4.35 20.51 -12.49
C PRO A 471 3.89 20.17 -11.06
N ASP A 472 2.94 20.91 -10.49
CA ASP A 472 2.39 20.62 -9.15
C ASP A 472 1.81 19.21 -9.03
N ARG A 473 1.15 18.74 -10.10
CA ARG A 473 0.57 17.40 -10.14
C ARG A 473 1.63 16.33 -10.29
N GLN A 474 2.67 16.58 -11.08
CA GLN A 474 3.82 15.68 -11.20
C GLN A 474 4.57 15.57 -9.87
N GLN A 475 4.74 16.68 -9.15
CA GLN A 475 5.37 16.68 -7.83
C GLN A 475 4.51 15.93 -6.81
N ALA A 476 3.19 16.13 -6.80
CA ALA A 476 2.29 15.34 -5.96
C ALA A 476 2.35 13.84 -6.28
N VAL A 477 2.47 13.45 -7.55
CA VAL A 477 2.67 12.04 -7.94
C VAL A 477 3.95 11.49 -7.34
N ALA A 478 5.07 12.22 -7.43
CA ALA A 478 6.32 11.81 -6.79
C ALA A 478 6.16 11.67 -5.27
N ASP A 479 5.59 12.69 -4.60
CA ASP A 479 5.29 12.69 -3.17
C ASP A 479 4.38 11.53 -2.72
N ILE A 480 3.49 11.03 -3.56
CA ILE A 480 2.65 9.85 -3.28
C ILE A 480 3.46 8.56 -3.47
N CYS A 481 4.30 8.50 -4.52
CA CYS A 481 5.14 7.34 -4.81
C CYS A 481 6.22 7.07 -3.75
N ARG A 482 6.61 8.04 -2.91
CA ARG A 482 7.49 7.77 -1.74
C ARG A 482 6.77 7.15 -0.53
N ARG A 483 5.44 7.08 -0.55
CA ARG A 483 4.61 6.68 0.62
C ARG A 483 4.09 5.25 0.46
N ARG A 484 2.98 4.94 1.12
CA ARG A 484 2.40 3.60 1.18
C ARG A 484 2.10 3.05 -0.21
N PHE A 485 1.60 3.90 -1.11
CA PHE A 485 1.36 3.57 -2.51
C PHE A 485 2.62 3.03 -3.21
N GLY A 486 3.79 3.65 -3.00
CA GLY A 486 5.05 3.20 -3.59
C GLY A 486 5.53 1.84 -3.11
N THR A 487 5.21 1.49 -1.86
CA THR A 487 5.59 0.21 -1.28
C THR A 487 4.62 -0.92 -1.65
N GLU A 488 3.31 -0.65 -1.75
CA GLU A 488 2.30 -1.67 -2.07
C GLU A 488 2.11 -1.89 -3.59
N TYR A 489 2.33 -0.85 -4.40
CA TYR A 489 2.20 -0.87 -5.86
C TYR A 489 3.48 -0.36 -6.52
N THR A 490 4.61 -0.99 -6.16
CA THR A 490 5.95 -0.52 -6.53
C THR A 490 6.14 -0.40 -8.04
N ARG A 491 5.67 -1.35 -8.86
CA ARG A 491 5.88 -1.26 -10.31
C ARG A 491 5.09 -0.11 -10.91
N VAL A 492 3.85 0.09 -10.49
CA VAL A 492 3.02 1.22 -10.95
C VAL A 492 3.65 2.54 -10.50
N ALA A 493 4.13 2.64 -9.25
CA ALA A 493 4.83 3.81 -8.75
C ALA A 493 6.11 4.12 -9.54
N LEU A 494 6.93 3.11 -9.82
CA LEU A 494 8.16 3.25 -10.61
C LEU A 494 7.85 3.70 -12.05
N ASN A 495 6.82 3.15 -12.68
CA ASN A 495 6.40 3.60 -14.00
C ASN A 495 5.98 5.07 -14.00
N ARG A 496 5.28 5.54 -12.97
CA ARG A 496 4.92 6.96 -12.83
C ARG A 496 6.12 7.84 -12.57
N LEU A 497 7.03 7.45 -11.68
CA LEU A 497 8.28 8.18 -11.42
C LEU A 497 9.13 8.29 -12.70
N ARG A 498 9.21 7.22 -13.49
CA ARG A 498 9.83 7.27 -14.81
C ARG A 498 9.18 8.30 -15.73
N LYS A 499 7.83 8.31 -15.80
CA LYS A 499 7.09 9.29 -16.61
C LYS A 499 7.31 10.71 -16.14
N VAL A 500 7.33 10.97 -14.84
CA VAL A 500 7.65 12.28 -14.28
C VAL A 500 9.05 12.70 -14.72
N LEU A 501 10.07 11.87 -14.54
CA LEU A 501 11.44 12.17 -14.96
C LEU A 501 11.56 12.45 -16.47
N ASP A 502 10.85 11.69 -17.30
CA ASP A 502 10.92 11.82 -18.77
C ASP A 502 10.13 13.02 -19.32
N THR A 503 9.13 13.53 -18.58
CA THR A 503 8.21 14.57 -19.09
C THR A 503 8.26 15.89 -18.34
N SER A 504 8.86 15.94 -17.15
CA SER A 504 8.98 17.18 -16.38
C SER A 504 9.82 18.21 -17.12
N THR A 505 9.28 19.40 -17.32
CA THR A 505 10.02 20.55 -17.87
C THR A 505 10.73 21.36 -16.79
N GLU A 506 10.26 21.25 -15.54
CA GLU A 506 10.79 21.97 -14.38
C GLU A 506 11.66 21.04 -13.51
N ALA A 507 12.58 21.63 -12.75
CA ALA A 507 13.51 20.87 -11.92
C ALA A 507 12.85 20.24 -10.69
N GLU A 508 11.84 20.89 -10.10
CA GLU A 508 11.22 20.48 -8.83
C GLU A 508 10.54 19.10 -8.91
N PRO A 509 9.66 18.78 -9.90
CA PRO A 509 9.07 17.45 -10.00
C PRO A 509 10.11 16.36 -10.24
N GLY A 510 11.16 16.66 -11.01
CA GLY A 510 12.27 15.75 -11.26
C GLY A 510 13.09 15.46 -10.01
N ASN A 511 13.36 16.47 -9.18
CA ASN A 511 14.07 16.32 -7.91
C ASN A 511 13.24 15.52 -6.89
N GLU A 512 11.94 15.77 -6.79
CA GLU A 512 11.05 15.00 -5.92
C GLU A 512 10.95 13.54 -6.38
N ALA A 513 10.91 13.29 -7.69
CA ALA A 513 10.93 11.93 -8.22
C ALA A 513 12.23 11.19 -7.89
N MET A 514 13.37 11.88 -7.92
CA MET A 514 14.66 11.32 -7.50
C MET A 514 14.69 11.02 -5.99
N SER A 515 14.20 11.93 -5.16
CA SER A 515 14.05 11.71 -3.71
C SER A 515 13.19 10.47 -3.43
N SER A 516 12.07 10.35 -4.13
CA SER A 516 11.16 9.20 -4.01
C SER A 516 11.81 7.87 -4.41
N LEU A 517 12.65 7.87 -5.46
CA LEU A 517 13.41 6.68 -5.85
C LEU A 517 14.47 6.30 -4.80
N ALA A 518 15.12 7.28 -4.17
CA ALA A 518 16.07 7.04 -3.09
C ALA A 518 15.37 6.39 -1.89
N ASP A 519 14.21 6.91 -1.46
CA ASP A 519 13.40 6.33 -0.39
C ASP A 519 13.02 4.88 -0.70
N LEU A 520 12.52 4.61 -1.92
CA LEU A 520 12.17 3.25 -2.36
C LEU A 520 13.36 2.29 -2.44
N LEU A 521 14.59 2.79 -2.61
CA LEU A 521 15.82 1.97 -2.55
C LEU A 521 16.24 1.66 -1.12
N THR A 522 15.86 2.48 -0.13
CA THR A 522 16.13 2.20 1.29
C THR A 522 15.08 1.29 1.93
N ALA A 523 13.89 1.19 1.33
CA ALA A 523 12.81 0.35 1.82
C ALA A 523 13.07 -1.15 1.48
N PRO A 524 13.06 -2.08 2.46
CA PRO A 524 13.45 -3.46 2.25
C PRO A 524 12.64 -4.20 1.16
N ASN A 525 11.34 -3.96 1.10
CA ASN A 525 10.44 -4.69 0.22
C ASN A 525 10.48 -4.19 -1.23
N SER A 526 10.83 -2.91 -1.46
CA SER A 526 10.86 -2.30 -2.79
C SER A 526 12.27 -2.24 -3.40
N MET A 527 13.34 -2.26 -2.59
CA MET A 527 14.73 -2.06 -3.04
C MET A 527 15.11 -2.88 -4.29
N GLY A 528 14.83 -4.19 -4.28
CA GLY A 528 15.17 -5.07 -5.41
C GLY A 528 14.46 -4.69 -6.71
N ARG A 529 13.17 -4.33 -6.63
CA ARG A 529 12.36 -3.89 -7.79
C ARG A 529 12.80 -2.54 -8.30
N THR A 530 13.03 -1.60 -7.39
CA THR A 530 13.50 -0.25 -7.73
C THR A 530 14.85 -0.31 -8.42
N LEU A 531 15.80 -1.09 -7.88
CA LEU A 531 17.11 -1.25 -8.48
C LEU A 531 17.03 -1.92 -9.86
N ALA A 532 16.26 -3.00 -9.99
CA ALA A 532 16.06 -3.66 -11.29
C ALA A 532 15.43 -2.73 -12.33
N ALA A 533 14.45 -1.90 -11.94
CA ALA A 533 13.85 -0.92 -12.81
C ALA A 533 14.86 0.14 -13.27
N LEU A 534 15.67 0.69 -12.35
CA LEU A 534 16.71 1.67 -12.67
C LEU A 534 17.75 1.10 -13.64
N VAL A 535 18.19 -0.15 -13.43
CA VAL A 535 19.09 -0.86 -14.36
C VAL A 535 18.44 -1.00 -15.74
N GLY A 536 17.16 -1.37 -15.80
CA GLY A 536 16.42 -1.44 -17.05
C GLY A 536 16.33 -0.09 -17.78
N TRP A 537 16.12 1.00 -17.03
CA TRP A 537 16.05 2.36 -17.59
C TRP A 537 17.39 2.87 -18.08
N ALA A 538 18.50 2.46 -17.44
CA ALA A 538 19.85 2.90 -17.78
C ALA A 538 20.23 2.64 -19.25
N THR A 539 19.56 1.70 -19.91
CA THR A 539 19.77 1.38 -21.33
C THR A 539 19.21 2.43 -22.31
N ALA A 540 18.27 3.29 -21.87
CA ALA A 540 17.59 4.25 -22.73
C ALA A 540 18.23 5.65 -22.66
N PRO A 541 18.38 6.38 -23.78
CA PRO A 541 18.89 7.75 -23.80
C PRO A 541 17.81 8.78 -23.39
N THR A 542 17.20 8.58 -22.23
CA THR A 542 16.15 9.43 -21.66
C THR A 542 16.59 10.03 -20.32
N PRO A 543 15.94 11.09 -19.81
CA PRO A 543 16.22 11.61 -18.47
C PRO A 543 16.12 10.53 -17.38
N SER A 544 15.11 9.66 -17.44
CA SER A 544 15.01 8.49 -16.54
C SER A 544 16.17 7.51 -16.67
N GLY A 545 16.76 7.38 -17.87
CA GLY A 545 17.94 6.56 -18.08
C GLY A 545 19.21 7.09 -17.40
N SER A 546 19.23 8.35 -16.97
CA SER A 546 20.32 8.90 -16.14
C SER A 546 20.09 8.72 -14.63
N ALA A 547 18.89 8.29 -14.21
CA ALA A 547 18.50 8.24 -12.80
C ALA A 547 19.39 7.30 -11.99
N PHE A 548 19.79 6.15 -12.56
CA PHE A 548 20.71 5.20 -11.91
C PHE A 548 22.02 5.88 -11.47
N VAL A 549 22.71 6.58 -12.38
CA VAL A 549 23.97 7.25 -12.05
C VAL A 549 23.74 8.44 -11.13
N ARG A 550 22.69 9.23 -11.35
CA ARG A 550 22.40 10.40 -10.52
C ARG A 550 22.12 10.04 -9.05
N LEU A 551 21.36 8.97 -8.78
CA LEU A 551 21.10 8.48 -7.42
C LEU A 551 22.35 7.94 -6.74
N LEU A 552 23.24 7.33 -7.51
CA LEU A 552 24.45 6.69 -7.00
C LEU A 552 25.69 7.60 -7.06
N SER A 553 25.53 8.85 -7.46
CA SER A 553 26.61 9.83 -7.49
C SER A 553 26.87 10.38 -6.09
N LEU A 554 28.14 10.40 -5.68
CA LEU A 554 28.59 11.01 -4.44
C LEU A 554 29.12 12.42 -4.74
N THR A 555 28.22 13.38 -4.99
CA THR A 555 28.62 14.77 -5.27
C THR A 555 29.00 15.50 -3.99
N SER A 556 30.12 16.23 -4.03
CA SER A 556 30.65 17.06 -2.95
C SER A 556 30.12 18.49 -3.09
N ASP A 557 28.86 18.75 -2.74
CA ASP A 557 28.35 20.13 -2.61
C ASP A 557 28.52 20.61 -1.16
N GLY A 558 29.77 20.91 -0.78
CA GLY A 558 30.12 21.77 0.36
C GLY A 558 29.92 21.25 1.80
N GLU A 559 28.96 20.37 2.06
CA GLU A 559 28.65 19.85 3.40
C GLU A 559 28.38 18.34 3.35
N GLN A 560 29.40 17.54 3.71
CA GLN A 560 29.37 16.07 3.85
C GLN A 560 28.90 15.27 2.62
N VAL A 561 29.74 14.34 2.17
CA VAL A 561 29.35 13.36 1.14
C VAL A 561 28.31 12.40 1.73
N ASP A 562 27.06 12.45 1.25
CA ASP A 562 26.03 11.50 1.66
C ASP A 562 26.29 10.12 1.03
N THR A 563 26.83 9.21 1.83
CA THR A 563 27.14 7.83 1.44
C THR A 563 26.05 6.83 1.83
N ARG A 564 24.97 7.28 2.49
CA ARG A 564 24.01 6.39 3.16
C ARG A 564 23.36 5.40 2.20
N LEU A 565 22.89 5.88 1.04
CA LEU A 565 22.23 5.04 0.04
C LEU A 565 23.19 4.00 -0.56
N VAL A 566 24.37 4.43 -0.99
CA VAL A 566 25.39 3.54 -1.59
C VAL A 566 25.84 2.50 -0.56
N ASN A 567 26.12 2.92 0.68
CA ASN A 567 26.49 2.01 1.75
C ASN A 567 25.38 1.00 2.06
N HIS A 568 24.11 1.45 2.10
CA HIS A 568 22.97 0.56 2.31
C HIS A 568 22.88 -0.54 1.25
N LEU A 569 23.10 -0.20 -0.03
CA LEU A 569 23.06 -1.18 -1.12
C LEU A 569 24.25 -2.16 -1.07
N LEU A 570 25.45 -1.69 -0.70
CA LEU A 570 26.67 -2.50 -0.69
C LEU A 570 26.81 -3.40 0.55
N THR A 571 26.09 -3.11 1.64
CA THR A 571 26.18 -3.85 2.92
C THR A 571 25.10 -4.92 3.08
N GLN A 572 24.33 -5.22 2.02
CA GLN A 572 23.34 -6.29 2.05
C GLN A 572 24.02 -7.66 2.17
N GLU A 573 23.47 -8.55 3.01
CA GLU A 573 24.05 -9.86 3.29
C GLU A 573 23.39 -11.01 2.51
N GLY A 574 24.10 -12.15 2.44
CA GLY A 574 23.60 -13.40 1.89
C GLY A 574 23.22 -13.34 0.39
N ALA A 575 22.20 -14.13 0.01
CA ALA A 575 21.74 -14.20 -1.37
C ALA A 575 21.22 -12.85 -1.90
N ARG A 576 20.65 -12.03 -1.00
CA ARG A 576 20.17 -10.68 -1.33
C ARG A 576 21.33 -9.76 -1.69
N GLY A 577 22.40 -9.77 -0.90
CA GLY A 577 23.63 -9.03 -1.20
C GLY A 577 24.22 -9.39 -2.56
N ALA A 578 24.35 -10.68 -2.84
CA ALA A 578 24.86 -11.15 -4.13
C ALA A 578 23.99 -10.67 -5.32
N ALA A 579 22.65 -10.71 -5.18
CA ALA A 579 21.74 -10.22 -6.22
C ALA A 579 21.83 -8.71 -6.42
N VAL A 580 21.94 -7.93 -5.34
CA VAL A 580 22.11 -6.46 -5.41
C VAL A 580 23.42 -6.10 -6.10
N LEU A 581 24.52 -6.77 -5.75
CA LEU A 581 25.81 -6.55 -6.40
C LEU A 581 25.77 -6.92 -7.89
N GLY A 582 25.06 -7.99 -8.26
CA GLY A 582 24.80 -8.34 -9.66
C GLY A 582 24.09 -7.21 -10.41
N MET A 583 22.98 -6.71 -9.87
CA MET A 583 22.23 -5.60 -10.48
C MET A 583 23.05 -4.30 -10.57
N LEU A 584 23.87 -4.00 -9.56
CA LEU A 584 24.77 -2.84 -9.61
C LEU A 584 25.78 -2.97 -10.76
N ARG A 585 26.40 -4.15 -10.94
CA ARG A 585 27.30 -4.41 -12.08
C ARG A 585 26.59 -4.18 -13.41
N ASP A 586 25.41 -4.77 -13.59
CA ASP A 586 24.62 -4.63 -14.81
C ASP A 586 24.23 -3.17 -15.09
N GLY A 587 23.87 -2.41 -14.05
CA GLY A 587 23.52 -1.00 -14.16
C GLY A 587 24.71 -0.11 -14.54
N TRP A 588 25.87 -0.34 -13.94
CA TRP A 588 27.09 0.39 -14.29
C TRP A 588 27.59 0.05 -15.68
N GLN A 589 27.55 -1.22 -16.09
CA GLN A 589 27.85 -1.64 -17.47
C GLN A 589 26.91 -0.97 -18.48
N SER A 590 25.60 -1.03 -18.22
CA SER A 590 24.58 -0.43 -19.08
C SER A 590 24.78 1.07 -19.24
N THR A 591 25.11 1.76 -18.13
CA THR A 591 25.36 3.20 -18.18
C THR A 591 26.68 3.54 -18.87
N TRP A 592 27.72 2.73 -18.68
CA TRP A 592 29.03 2.95 -19.30
C TRP A 592 29.03 2.78 -20.83
N ARG A 593 28.21 1.84 -21.33
CA ARG A 593 27.99 1.63 -22.77
C ARG A 593 27.44 2.88 -23.47
N ARG A 594 26.78 3.76 -22.73
CA ARG A 594 26.22 4.99 -23.26
C ARG A 594 27.22 6.14 -23.23
N ALA A 595 27.51 6.69 -24.40
CA ALA A 595 28.48 7.78 -24.54
C ALA A 595 28.06 9.07 -23.80
N ASP A 596 26.75 9.37 -23.73
CA ASP A 596 26.20 10.56 -23.06
C ASP A 596 26.34 10.51 -21.52
N SER A 597 26.27 9.31 -20.95
CA SER A 597 26.25 9.09 -19.50
C SER A 597 27.62 8.70 -18.94
N ARG A 598 28.57 8.34 -19.80
CA ARG A 598 29.90 7.88 -19.40
C ARG A 598 30.69 8.90 -18.56
N PRO A 599 30.71 10.21 -18.86
CA PRO A 599 31.42 11.18 -18.02
C PRO A 599 30.84 11.28 -16.61
N LEU A 600 29.50 11.21 -16.50
CA LEU A 600 28.81 11.19 -15.21
C LEU A 600 29.10 9.90 -14.44
N ALA A 601 29.09 8.76 -15.13
CA ALA A 601 29.42 7.48 -14.52
C ALA A 601 30.86 7.45 -14.00
N ALA A 602 31.80 7.99 -14.77
CA ALA A 602 33.21 8.09 -14.36
C ALA A 602 33.38 8.99 -13.12
N ALA A 603 32.69 10.12 -13.07
CA ALA A 603 32.71 11.00 -11.89
C ALA A 603 32.10 10.32 -10.66
N ALA A 604 30.98 9.61 -10.81
CA ALA A 604 30.35 8.90 -9.72
C ALA A 604 31.23 7.77 -9.15
N LEU A 605 31.84 6.96 -10.02
CA LEU A 605 32.74 5.87 -9.62
C LEU A 605 34.06 6.39 -9.01
N ASP A 606 34.57 7.53 -9.46
CA ASP A 606 35.70 8.21 -8.80
C ASP A 606 35.34 8.71 -7.40
N GLY A 607 34.11 9.21 -7.23
CA GLY A 607 33.55 9.54 -5.91
C GLY A 607 33.46 8.31 -4.99
N TRP A 608 33.08 7.15 -5.53
CA TRP A 608 33.07 5.88 -4.78
C TRP A 608 34.48 5.48 -4.33
N CYS A 609 35.48 5.55 -5.22
CA CYS A 609 36.87 5.29 -4.88
C CYS A 609 37.35 6.21 -3.75
N SER A 610 37.05 7.51 -3.84
CA SER A 610 37.44 8.51 -2.84
C SER A 610 36.78 8.26 -1.47
N ALA A 611 35.53 7.79 -1.47
CA ALA A 611 34.81 7.42 -0.25
C ALA A 611 35.37 6.14 0.40
N VAL A 612 35.81 5.16 -0.38
CA VAL A 612 36.53 3.98 0.15
C VAL A 612 37.87 4.38 0.75
N GLU A 613 38.63 5.24 0.06
CA GLU A 613 39.91 5.76 0.55
C GLU A 613 39.76 6.53 1.87
N SER A 614 38.60 7.14 2.08
CA SER A 614 38.23 7.84 3.32
C SER A 614 37.61 6.92 4.38
N GLY A 615 37.47 5.62 4.12
CA GLY A 615 36.89 4.64 5.05
C GLY A 615 35.37 4.71 5.20
N LEU A 616 34.67 5.40 4.30
CA LEU A 616 33.21 5.59 4.35
C LEU A 616 32.41 4.47 3.64
N LEU A 617 33.05 3.74 2.73
CA LEU A 617 32.43 2.65 1.96
C LEU A 617 33.28 1.37 1.99
N PRO A 618 32.66 0.19 1.84
CA PRO A 618 33.38 -1.09 1.83
C PRO A 618 34.16 -1.28 0.53
N GLN A 619 35.42 -1.71 0.64
CA GLN A 619 36.34 -1.85 -0.50
C GLN A 619 35.96 -3.00 -1.45
N GLU A 620 35.78 -4.21 -0.91
CA GLU A 620 35.59 -5.42 -1.71
C GLU A 620 34.36 -5.36 -2.65
N PRO A 621 33.17 -4.93 -2.19
CA PRO A 621 32.00 -4.76 -3.08
C PRO A 621 32.24 -3.76 -4.22
N ILE A 622 32.98 -2.67 -3.96
CA ILE A 622 33.24 -1.63 -4.95
C ILE A 622 34.21 -2.10 -6.03
N GLU A 623 35.28 -2.81 -5.65
CA GLU A 623 36.19 -3.43 -6.62
C GLU A 623 35.46 -4.40 -7.54
N ALA A 624 34.54 -5.19 -6.98
CA ALA A 624 33.68 -6.12 -7.69
C ALA A 624 32.74 -5.42 -8.70
N VAL A 625 32.22 -4.23 -8.36
CA VAL A 625 31.32 -3.46 -9.23
C VAL A 625 32.11 -2.75 -10.34
N ILE A 626 33.21 -2.07 -10.00
CA ILE A 626 34.03 -1.33 -10.97
C ILE A 626 34.67 -2.28 -11.98
N SER A 627 35.13 -3.46 -11.55
CA SER A 627 35.76 -4.44 -12.45
C SER A 627 34.83 -4.91 -13.58
N ALA A 628 33.51 -4.90 -13.36
CA ALA A 628 32.53 -5.26 -14.40
C ALA A 628 32.51 -4.24 -15.56
N VAL A 629 32.84 -2.98 -15.29
CA VAL A 629 32.95 -1.93 -16.33
C VAL A 629 34.19 -2.15 -17.22
N PHE A 630 35.26 -2.71 -16.66
CA PHE A 630 36.49 -2.98 -17.42
C PHE A 630 36.33 -4.06 -18.48
N GLU A 631 35.40 -5.00 -18.30
CA GLU A 631 35.12 -6.02 -19.29
C GLU A 631 34.56 -5.40 -20.59
N GLU A 632 33.76 -4.34 -20.48
CA GLU A 632 33.21 -3.61 -21.64
C GLU A 632 34.30 -2.83 -22.41
N GLU A 633 35.16 -2.10 -21.69
CA GLU A 633 36.21 -1.27 -22.31
C GLU A 633 37.44 -2.05 -22.77
N SER A 634 37.51 -3.35 -22.49
CA SER A 634 38.58 -4.22 -23.02
C SER A 634 38.64 -4.25 -24.55
N SER A 635 37.61 -3.72 -25.22
CA SER A 635 37.46 -3.53 -26.66
C SER A 635 38.02 -2.19 -27.20
N ASN A 636 38.20 -1.16 -26.35
CA ASN A 636 38.61 0.19 -26.77
C ASN A 636 39.53 0.91 -25.72
N PRO A 637 40.82 0.57 -25.66
CA PRO A 637 41.70 0.85 -24.50
C PRO A 637 42.18 2.30 -24.30
N LEU A 638 41.58 3.31 -24.94
CA LEU A 638 42.06 4.71 -24.90
C LEU A 638 40.98 5.72 -24.49
N ASN A 639 40.26 5.43 -23.40
CA ASN A 639 39.26 6.34 -22.89
C ASN A 639 39.76 7.15 -21.66
N GLY A 640 39.78 8.48 -21.79
CA GLY A 640 40.19 9.40 -20.71
C GLY A 640 39.32 9.32 -19.46
N ASP A 641 38.08 8.83 -19.58
CA ASP A 641 37.17 8.62 -18.45
C ASP A 641 37.65 7.51 -17.50
N LEU A 642 38.27 6.44 -18.02
CA LEU A 642 38.82 5.37 -17.20
C LEU A 642 39.99 5.85 -16.34
N HIS A 643 40.82 6.74 -16.87
CA HIS A 643 41.96 7.30 -16.14
C HIS A 643 41.51 8.03 -14.87
N ARG A 644 40.30 8.58 -14.82
CA ARG A 644 39.76 9.19 -13.59
C ARG A 644 39.55 8.16 -12.48
N ILE A 645 39.15 6.95 -12.83
CA ILE A 645 38.83 5.89 -11.86
C ILE A 645 40.12 5.21 -11.39
N VAL A 646 40.99 4.79 -12.31
CA VAL A 646 42.21 4.03 -11.98
C VAL A 646 43.44 4.91 -11.74
N GLY A 647 43.37 6.20 -12.07
CA GLY A 647 44.47 7.14 -11.91
C GLY A 647 44.69 7.48 -10.45
N GLY A 648 45.80 7.01 -9.87
CA GLY A 648 46.19 7.33 -8.50
C GLY A 648 47.17 6.31 -7.92
N SER A 649 47.66 6.60 -6.71
CA SER A 649 48.65 5.76 -6.02
C SER A 649 48.08 5.00 -4.81
N SER A 650 46.79 5.13 -4.53
CA SER A 650 46.14 4.43 -3.41
C SER A 650 46.17 2.91 -3.63
N PRO A 651 46.13 2.09 -2.56
CA PRO A 651 46.07 0.63 -2.68
C PRO A 651 44.88 0.15 -3.52
N LEU A 652 43.71 0.75 -3.34
CA LEU A 652 42.51 0.48 -4.13
C LEU A 652 42.72 0.76 -5.62
N ARG A 653 43.22 1.95 -5.98
CA ARG A 653 43.39 2.31 -7.39
C ARG A 653 44.44 1.46 -8.09
N ARG A 654 45.49 1.03 -7.37
CA ARG A 654 46.45 0.03 -7.87
C ARG A 654 45.79 -1.33 -8.12
N ALA A 655 44.97 -1.82 -7.20
CA ALA A 655 44.23 -3.07 -7.37
C ALA A 655 43.26 -3.01 -8.57
N LEU A 656 42.57 -1.88 -8.74
CA LEU A 656 41.70 -1.63 -9.91
C LEU A 656 42.49 -1.57 -11.22
N LEU A 657 43.65 -0.91 -11.24
CA LEU A 657 44.53 -0.88 -12.41
C LEU A 657 45.01 -2.29 -12.79
N ASP A 658 45.41 -3.10 -11.82
CA ASP A 658 45.81 -4.49 -12.06
C ASP A 658 44.63 -5.36 -12.56
N SER A 659 43.42 -5.11 -12.05
CA SER A 659 42.18 -5.73 -12.54
C SER A 659 41.91 -5.36 -14.01
N TYR A 660 42.01 -4.07 -14.35
CA TYR A 660 41.86 -3.57 -15.71
C TYR A 660 42.87 -4.19 -16.68
N VAL A 661 44.16 -4.19 -16.31
CA VAL A 661 45.23 -4.79 -17.14
C VAL A 661 44.98 -6.28 -17.37
N ARG A 662 44.50 -7.01 -16.36
CA ARG A 662 44.12 -8.43 -16.51
C ARG A 662 42.95 -8.61 -17.47
N SER A 663 41.91 -7.77 -17.36
CA SER A 663 40.75 -7.81 -18.27
C SER A 663 41.15 -7.58 -19.72
N VAL A 664 41.96 -6.54 -20.00
CA VAL A 664 42.47 -6.22 -21.34
C VAL A 664 43.32 -7.37 -21.91
N ARG A 665 44.23 -7.95 -21.10
CA ARG A 665 45.04 -9.10 -21.52
C ARG A 665 44.17 -10.32 -21.83
N GLY A 666 43.15 -10.58 -21.02
CA GLY A 666 42.19 -11.67 -21.25
C GLY A 666 41.40 -11.50 -22.55
N ALA A 667 40.90 -10.28 -22.82
CA ALA A 667 40.21 -9.97 -24.07
C ALA A 667 41.12 -10.12 -25.30
N ALA A 668 42.37 -9.62 -25.21
CA ALA A 668 43.36 -9.78 -26.28
C ALA A 668 43.70 -11.26 -26.56
N ALA A 669 43.73 -12.10 -25.52
CA ALA A 669 43.95 -13.54 -25.68
C ALA A 669 42.76 -14.23 -26.38
N ARG A 670 41.51 -13.87 -26.01
CA ARG A 670 40.29 -14.39 -26.67
C ARG A 670 40.22 -14.03 -28.15
N ASN A 671 40.63 -12.82 -28.52
CA ASN A 671 40.66 -12.37 -29.92
C ASN A 671 41.79 -13.01 -30.76
N ARG A 672 42.78 -13.65 -30.12
CA ARG A 672 43.90 -14.33 -30.82
C ARG A 672 43.67 -15.82 -31.06
N THR A 673 42.65 -16.42 -30.45
CA THR A 673 42.23 -17.81 -30.75
C THR A 673 41.40 -17.81 -32.04
N PRO A 674 41.89 -18.40 -33.15
CA PRO A 674 41.14 -18.46 -34.40
C PRO A 674 39.88 -19.32 -34.22
N SER A 675 38.75 -18.83 -34.74
CA SER A 675 37.49 -19.58 -34.79
C SER A 675 37.74 -20.93 -35.49
N PRO A 676 37.32 -22.08 -34.93
CA PRO A 676 37.46 -23.35 -35.61
C PRO A 676 36.73 -23.27 -36.95
N ALA A 677 37.45 -23.57 -38.04
CA ALA A 677 36.89 -23.60 -39.37
C ALA A 677 35.61 -24.46 -39.39
N PRO A 678 34.54 -24.06 -40.10
CA PRO A 678 33.36 -24.88 -40.23
C PRO A 678 33.77 -26.24 -40.82
N LEU A 679 33.47 -27.32 -40.11
CA LEU A 679 33.69 -28.67 -40.59
C LEU A 679 32.80 -28.91 -41.83
N PRO A 680 33.30 -29.64 -42.83
CA PRO A 680 32.68 -29.79 -44.15
C PRO A 680 31.32 -30.49 -44.13
#